data_AF-A0A9X1ZSN2-F1
#
_entry.id   AF-A0A9X1ZSN2-F1
#
_cell.length_a   1.000
_cell.length_b   1.000
_cell.length_c   1.000
_cell.angle_alpha   90.00
_cell.angle_beta   90.00
_cell.angle_gamma   90.00
#
_symmetry.space_group_name_H-M   'P 1'
#
loop_
_entity.id
_entity.type
_entity.pdbx_description
1 polymer ?
#
loop_
_entity_poly.entity_id
_entity_poly.type
_entity_poly.pdbx_seq_one_letter_code
_entity_poly.pdbx_strand_id
1 'polypeptide(L)'
;MKIITFTALFFSLLISSLCNAQANLQVIENPAYEATTSGITHISRIERTPQVTRVTIHSKFVPGWWVNFTKDTYLKDVATDKMYRIKEVIGAEFDEKLWTPDSGEQFTELIFEPLPASTQKIDYVDGQSTLFGVSLTKSASKTTNEVPSDVMSWIQDEVSKSDRALAGFESPDFFKREMAHVVGYIKGYDPRLGFETGIIYISNELTREEYPTVVEIATDGRFEAQIPMVQPAETFMVIDEEGFNFYLEPGTSLGLILDWKEFLLADRYRDRRYEFKDIEFYGPLAKINRELNAFSPIRPDYREEFQKWVGTLAPLDFQTKILDLYAQNEAKLDTYLAENKISQKAENFLKANIKLISSTDMFDYVDRRDYLKRNDTTNAILKLKIPDSYYENMKALLPVNEPAAIATNQYSTLINRLEFADLFSKVEHGSQLGRSRKPEKTLLEYFEEEGIALEEKYRELLKPIAKDQSSSLDSLEQINLAKEFNEKYKTQIQAHFKKYVEAPPEDRARDVLNTWMKKDSLMVKDLGIKRGLASDIIKVRSLKFWFEFWGKETSDLVWARLKQDLANPFLKAEGQRMYEKAYPAELPDNQTLADKDIMDPQTFKEKTLILPEGKGTTAFRNITDPFKGKIVFIDFWATSCGPCVATIKRMKETREKYKDNPDFDFVFITDQSQSPQKTYDQFIAEQELEHVYRVDQSTYHRFRDLFSFNGIPRYIVLDKTGNVVDTDFAMHSFDSKLPKILDKYK
;
A
#
# COMPACT_ATOMS: atom_id res chain seq x y z
N MET A 1 85.99 13.54 38.04
CA MET A 1 84.77 13.11 37.30
C MET A 1 83.56 13.75 37.97
N LYS A 2 82.56 14.33 37.30
CA LYS A 2 81.66 13.88 36.19
C LYS A 2 80.57 12.87 36.63
N ILE A 3 79.35 13.13 36.13
CA ILE A 3 78.09 12.36 36.24
C ILE A 3 77.25 12.60 37.52
N ILE A 4 76.55 13.74 37.55
CA ILE A 4 75.21 13.94 38.15
C ILE A 4 74.40 14.82 37.15
N THR A 5 73.08 14.89 37.28
CA THR A 5 72.09 15.67 36.48
C THR A 5 71.97 15.30 34.98
N PHE A 6 70.91 14.54 34.64
CA PHE A 6 69.96 14.90 33.56
C PHE A 6 68.66 14.05 33.57
N THR A 7 68.04 13.87 34.74
CA THR A 7 66.92 12.90 34.93
C THR A 7 65.68 13.45 35.64
N ALA A 8 65.54 14.77 35.77
CA ALA A 8 64.44 15.41 36.54
C ALA A 8 63.50 16.32 35.71
N LEU A 9 63.83 16.67 34.46
CA LEU A 9 63.03 17.60 33.63
C LEU A 9 62.02 16.93 32.70
N PHE A 10 62.26 15.68 32.26
CA PHE A 10 61.35 15.03 31.29
C PHE A 10 60.07 14.47 31.93
N PHE A 11 60.15 13.95 33.16
CA PHE A 11 59.00 13.38 33.85
C PHE A 11 58.02 14.46 34.36
N SER A 12 58.54 15.61 34.76
CA SER A 12 57.76 16.79 35.18
C SER A 12 57.03 17.45 34.02
N LEU A 13 57.64 17.51 32.82
CA LEU A 13 56.98 17.99 31.60
C LEU A 13 55.82 17.08 31.16
N LEU A 14 56.02 15.75 31.16
CA LEU A 14 54.95 14.79 30.83
C LEU A 14 53.77 14.87 31.79
N ILE A 15 54.01 14.93 33.11
CA ILE A 15 52.94 15.10 34.10
C ILE A 15 52.22 16.45 33.91
N SER A 16 52.95 17.55 33.63
CA SER A 16 52.30 18.84 33.36
C SER A 16 51.44 18.85 32.09
N SER A 17 51.82 18.08 31.05
CA SER A 17 51.02 17.94 29.83
C SER A 17 49.72 17.16 30.07
N LEU A 18 49.77 16.11 30.89
CA LEU A 18 48.59 15.31 31.28
C LEU A 18 47.65 16.11 32.19
N CYS A 19 48.17 16.85 33.18
CA CYS A 19 47.34 17.71 34.03
C CYS A 19 46.69 18.86 33.26
N ASN A 20 47.38 19.47 32.27
CA ASN A 20 46.80 20.53 31.44
C ASN A 20 45.71 20.04 30.49
N ALA A 21 45.75 18.77 30.05
CA ALA A 21 44.68 18.18 29.25
C ALA A 21 43.38 18.00 30.06
N GLN A 22 43.48 17.63 31.34
CA GLN A 22 42.32 17.50 32.23
C GLN A 22 41.66 18.84 32.60
N ALA A 23 42.42 19.94 32.58
CA ALA A 23 41.98 21.26 33.07
C ALA A 23 40.84 21.91 32.25
N ASN A 24 40.54 21.43 31.05
CA ASN A 24 39.46 21.97 30.18
C ASN A 24 38.57 20.87 29.57
N LEU A 25 38.56 19.67 30.17
CA LEU A 25 37.73 18.55 29.70
C LEU A 25 36.31 18.66 30.29
N GLN A 26 35.32 19.01 29.46
CA GLN A 26 33.91 18.88 29.86
C GLN A 26 33.38 17.51 29.40
N VAL A 27 32.89 16.70 30.34
CA VAL A 27 32.24 15.41 30.06
C VAL A 27 30.75 15.51 30.34
N ILE A 28 29.92 14.98 29.44
CA ILE A 28 28.48 14.82 29.62
C ILE A 28 28.13 13.35 29.38
N GLU A 29 27.79 12.63 30.45
CA GLU A 29 27.30 11.26 30.40
C GLU A 29 25.80 11.25 30.09
N ASN A 30 25.37 10.42 29.15
CA ASN A 30 23.99 10.24 28.69
C ASN A 30 23.24 11.58 28.55
N PRO A 31 23.65 12.49 27.63
CA PRO A 31 23.03 13.80 27.46
C PRO A 31 21.52 13.70 27.18
N ALA A 32 20.75 14.63 27.75
CA ALA A 32 19.34 14.81 27.40
C ALA A 32 19.21 15.31 25.96
N TYR A 33 18.18 14.88 25.23
CA TYR A 33 17.82 15.39 23.91
C TYR A 33 16.33 15.75 23.86
N GLU A 34 15.88 16.41 22.80
CA GLU A 34 14.50 16.87 22.64
C GLU A 34 13.66 15.89 21.81
N ALA A 35 14.19 15.48 20.65
CA ALA A 35 13.58 14.49 19.77
C ALA A 35 14.69 13.66 19.07
N THR A 36 14.34 12.50 18.51
CA THR A 36 15.22 11.69 17.66
C THR A 36 14.41 11.00 16.56
N THR A 37 14.96 10.89 15.36
CA THR A 37 14.33 10.21 14.20
C THR A 37 14.68 8.72 14.10
N SER A 38 15.54 8.20 14.98
CA SER A 38 15.86 6.77 15.03
C SER A 38 16.09 6.32 16.47
N GLY A 39 15.65 5.10 16.76
CA GLY A 39 15.92 4.41 18.01
C GLY A 39 17.17 3.54 17.98
N ILE A 40 17.85 3.42 16.84
CA ILE A 40 19.12 2.70 16.72
C ILE A 40 20.25 3.53 17.35
N THR A 41 20.35 4.81 16.95
CA THR A 41 21.45 5.72 17.34
C THR A 41 21.13 6.45 18.64
N HIS A 42 22.03 6.35 19.62
CA HIS A 42 21.99 7.15 20.85
C HIS A 42 23.36 7.76 21.12
N ILE A 43 23.43 8.92 21.77
CA ILE A 43 24.68 9.43 22.33
C ILE A 43 24.78 8.99 23.80
N SER A 44 25.72 8.11 24.12
CA SER A 44 25.96 7.71 25.52
C SER A 44 26.90 8.68 26.24
N ARG A 45 27.76 9.41 25.51
CA ARG A 45 28.78 10.28 26.11
C ARG A 45 29.24 11.37 25.16
N ILE A 46 29.51 12.57 25.68
CA ILE A 46 30.20 13.66 24.96
C ILE A 46 31.38 14.14 25.79
N GLU A 47 32.56 14.18 25.19
CA GLU A 47 33.74 14.87 25.74
C GLU A 47 34.09 16.09 24.89
N ARG A 48 34.31 17.24 25.54
CA ARG A 48 34.65 18.49 24.87
C ARG A 48 36.03 18.97 25.32
N THR A 49 36.86 19.32 24.36
CA THR A 49 38.18 19.92 24.56
C THR A 49 38.34 21.14 23.63
N PRO A 50 39.32 22.03 23.85
CA PRO A 50 39.63 23.10 22.92
C PRO A 50 40.07 22.65 21.51
N GLN A 51 40.44 21.37 21.32
CA GLN A 51 40.99 20.82 20.07
C GLN A 51 39.98 20.01 19.27
N VAL A 52 39.15 19.21 19.96
CA VAL A 52 38.14 18.31 19.37
C VAL A 52 36.92 18.15 20.28
N THR A 53 35.80 17.76 19.68
CA THR A 53 34.66 17.16 20.40
C THR A 53 34.67 15.66 20.12
N ARG A 54 34.68 14.80 21.14
CA ARG A 54 34.50 13.35 21.00
C ARG A 54 33.07 13.00 21.41
N VAL A 55 32.38 12.20 20.60
CA VAL A 55 31.02 11.73 20.87
C VAL A 55 31.03 10.21 20.83
N THR A 56 30.62 9.56 21.91
CA THR A 56 30.43 8.11 21.95
C THR A 56 28.98 7.80 21.56
N ILE A 57 28.81 7.17 20.40
CA ILE A 57 27.54 6.63 19.93
C ILE A 57 27.34 5.23 20.53
N HIS A 58 26.14 4.98 21.02
CA HIS A 58 25.64 3.67 21.44
C HIS A 58 24.58 3.23 20.43
N SER A 59 24.96 2.32 19.53
CA SER A 59 24.03 1.73 18.56
C SER A 59 23.34 0.52 19.19
N LYS A 60 22.01 0.44 19.08
CA LYS A 60 21.21 -0.74 19.46
C LYS A 60 20.43 -1.24 18.24
N PHE A 61 20.76 -2.41 17.72
CA PHE A 61 20.18 -2.93 16.47
C PHE A 61 20.11 -4.45 16.44
N VAL A 62 19.58 -5.02 15.36
CA VAL A 62 19.50 -6.47 15.17
C VAL A 62 20.92 -7.07 15.06
N PRO A 63 21.26 -8.14 15.81
CA PRO A 63 22.53 -8.83 15.66
C PRO A 63 22.81 -9.25 14.21
N GLY A 64 24.05 -9.09 13.74
CA GLY A 64 24.45 -9.39 12.37
C GLY A 64 23.98 -8.39 11.30
N TRP A 65 23.24 -7.33 11.67
CA TRP A 65 23.04 -6.16 10.79
C TRP A 65 24.22 -5.19 10.93
N TRP A 66 24.15 -4.01 10.31
CA TRP A 66 25.26 -3.05 10.30
C TRP A 66 24.75 -1.61 10.34
N VAL A 67 25.61 -0.71 10.86
CA VAL A 67 25.51 0.75 10.71
C VAL A 67 26.76 1.27 10.01
N ASN A 68 26.76 2.53 9.57
CA ASN A 68 27.97 3.21 9.08
C ASN A 68 27.93 4.71 9.43
N PHE A 69 29.08 5.36 9.39
CA PHE A 69 29.22 6.81 9.58
C PHE A 69 29.88 7.43 8.35
N THR A 70 29.37 8.57 7.89
CA THR A 70 29.74 9.18 6.61
C THR A 70 30.51 10.48 6.82
N LYS A 71 31.12 11.04 5.77
CA LYS A 71 31.75 12.37 5.84
C LYS A 71 30.75 13.53 5.91
N ASP A 72 29.46 13.23 5.72
CA ASP A 72 28.36 14.17 5.92
C ASP A 72 27.78 14.16 7.33
N THR A 73 28.31 13.32 8.24
CA THR A 73 27.99 13.42 9.68
C THR A 73 28.52 14.73 10.29
N TYR A 74 27.67 15.46 11.02
CA TYR A 74 28.05 16.71 11.70
C TYR A 74 27.30 16.93 13.02
N LEU A 75 27.87 17.79 13.87
CA LEU A 75 27.18 18.43 14.99
C LEU A 75 26.76 19.84 14.56
N LYS A 76 25.58 20.30 14.97
CA LYS A 76 25.06 21.63 14.65
C LYS A 76 24.75 22.40 15.92
N ASP A 77 25.31 23.59 16.11
CA ASP A 77 24.98 24.45 17.25
C ASP A 77 23.58 25.07 17.06
N VAL A 78 22.63 24.65 17.89
CA VAL A 78 21.22 25.07 17.83
C VAL A 78 21.04 26.59 18.01
N ALA A 79 22.00 27.27 18.65
CA ALA A 79 21.94 28.71 18.89
C ALA A 79 22.58 29.57 17.78
N THR A 80 23.32 28.96 16.84
CA THR A 80 24.07 29.71 15.81
C THR A 80 23.97 29.11 14.40
N ASP A 81 23.20 28.03 14.23
CA ASP A 81 23.10 27.17 13.04
C ASP A 81 24.42 26.59 12.52
N LYS A 82 25.55 26.89 13.16
CA LYS A 82 26.88 26.51 12.70
C LYS A 82 27.09 25.00 12.79
N MET A 83 27.48 24.40 11.67
CA MET A 83 27.92 23.01 11.56
C MET A 83 29.38 22.84 12.02
N TYR A 84 29.66 21.67 12.59
CA TYR A 84 30.96 21.21 13.07
C TYR A 84 31.15 19.78 12.53
N ARG A 85 32.03 19.63 11.55
CA ARG A 85 32.15 18.39 10.76
C ARG A 85 32.87 17.28 11.53
N ILE A 86 32.51 16.04 11.21
CA ILE A 86 33.28 14.86 11.63
C ILE A 86 34.68 14.87 10.98
N LYS A 87 35.65 14.28 11.67
CA LYS A 87 37.05 14.19 11.27
C LYS A 87 37.54 12.74 11.18
N GLU A 88 37.08 11.89 12.09
CA GLU A 88 37.58 10.53 12.31
C GLU A 88 36.50 9.68 12.98
N VAL A 89 36.43 8.41 12.60
CA VAL A 89 35.68 7.35 13.28
C VAL A 89 36.72 6.47 13.96
N ILE A 90 36.69 6.33 15.29
CA ILE A 90 37.74 5.59 16.00
C ILE A 90 37.57 4.09 15.75
N GLY A 91 38.53 3.53 14.99
CA GLY A 91 38.63 2.08 14.74
C GLY A 91 37.95 1.59 13.46
N ALA A 92 37.46 2.48 12.59
CA ALA A 92 36.89 2.12 11.28
C ALA A 92 37.07 3.27 10.28
N GLU A 93 36.95 2.98 8.98
CA GLU A 93 36.96 4.01 7.94
C GLU A 93 35.56 4.62 7.73
N PHE A 94 35.51 5.78 7.09
CA PHE A 94 34.24 6.37 6.64
C PHE A 94 33.53 5.46 5.64
N ASP A 95 32.20 5.44 5.72
CA ASP A 95 31.29 4.65 4.90
C ASP A 95 31.42 3.11 5.06
N GLU A 96 32.34 2.63 5.92
CA GLU A 96 32.54 1.21 6.25
C GLU A 96 31.39 0.63 7.10
N LYS A 97 31.10 -0.67 6.92
CA LYS A 97 30.04 -1.37 7.63
C LYS A 97 30.50 -1.86 9.01
N LEU A 98 29.99 -1.21 10.05
CA LEU A 98 30.13 -1.63 11.44
C LEU A 98 29.04 -2.67 11.78
N TRP A 99 29.42 -3.95 11.75
CA TRP A 99 28.51 -5.06 12.02
C TRP A 99 28.15 -5.18 13.50
N THR A 100 26.85 -5.21 13.78
CA THR A 100 26.28 -5.29 15.13
C THR A 100 26.54 -6.67 15.73
N PRO A 101 27.18 -6.77 16.92
CA PRO A 101 27.52 -8.03 17.56
C PRO A 101 26.31 -8.78 18.12
N ASP A 102 26.51 -10.03 18.56
CA ASP A 102 25.49 -10.92 19.15
C ASP A 102 24.71 -10.31 20.34
N SER A 103 25.26 -9.30 21.02
CA SER A 103 24.58 -8.54 22.07
C SER A 103 23.48 -7.59 21.56
N GLY A 104 23.43 -7.30 20.26
CA GLY A 104 22.60 -6.25 19.68
C GLY A 104 23.08 -4.82 19.99
N GLU A 105 24.20 -4.67 20.72
CA GLU A 105 24.67 -3.37 21.22
C GLU A 105 26.16 -3.17 20.99
N GLN A 106 26.53 -2.00 20.45
CA GLN A 106 27.91 -1.60 20.21
C GLN A 106 28.15 -0.12 20.54
N PHE A 107 29.42 0.25 20.76
CA PHE A 107 29.85 1.61 21.01
C PHE A 107 30.90 2.04 19.99
N THR A 108 30.75 3.26 19.44
CA THR A 108 31.71 3.84 18.48
C THR A 108 32.01 5.27 18.90
N GLU A 109 33.29 5.66 18.89
CA GLU A 109 33.69 7.04 19.18
C GLU A 109 33.92 7.81 17.88
N LEU A 110 33.29 8.99 17.78
CA LEU A 110 33.37 9.89 16.64
C LEU A 110 34.09 11.17 17.07
N ILE A 111 35.03 11.64 16.25
CA ILE A 111 35.80 12.87 16.50
C ILE A 111 35.29 13.98 15.59
N PHE A 112 34.91 15.11 16.16
CA PHE A 112 34.41 16.29 15.48
C PHE A 112 35.30 17.52 15.72
N GLU A 113 35.02 18.58 14.97
CA GLU A 113 35.52 19.93 15.29
C GLU A 113 35.16 20.39 16.72
N PRO A 114 36.01 21.24 17.35
CA PRO A 114 35.80 21.68 18.72
C PRO A 114 34.60 22.63 18.85
N LEU A 115 33.65 22.27 19.71
CA LEU A 115 32.50 23.11 20.03
C LEU A 115 32.87 24.22 21.03
N PRO A 116 32.66 25.52 20.71
CA PRO A 116 32.95 26.65 21.61
C PRO A 116 32.32 26.48 22.98
N ALA A 117 33.05 26.77 24.07
CA ALA A 117 32.62 26.49 25.44
C ALA A 117 31.20 27.00 25.79
N SER A 118 30.77 28.09 25.15
CA SER A 118 29.42 28.67 25.27
C SER A 118 28.28 27.80 24.75
N THR A 119 28.50 26.90 23.78
CA THR A 119 27.46 26.06 23.17
C THR A 119 26.74 25.21 24.23
N GLN A 120 25.40 25.28 24.26
CA GLN A 120 24.54 24.66 25.28
C GLN A 120 23.75 23.44 24.78
N LYS A 121 23.42 23.43 23.48
CA LYS A 121 22.71 22.36 22.79
C LYS A 121 23.29 22.17 21.40
N ILE A 122 23.24 20.94 20.91
CA ILE A 122 23.57 20.61 19.52
C ILE A 122 22.53 19.68 18.92
N ASP A 123 22.32 19.75 17.61
CA ASP A 123 21.77 18.62 16.87
C ASP A 123 22.93 17.72 16.42
N TYR A 124 22.76 16.41 16.46
CA TYR A 124 23.66 15.43 15.81
C TYR A 124 22.94 14.90 14.56
N VAL A 125 23.61 14.93 13.41
CA VAL A 125 23.06 14.50 12.12
C VAL A 125 24.05 13.57 11.45
N ASP A 126 23.61 12.37 11.00
CA ASP A 126 24.46 11.43 10.25
C ASP A 126 23.91 11.02 8.86
N GLY A 127 22.83 11.66 8.42
CA GLY A 127 22.23 11.46 7.09
C GLY A 127 21.27 10.26 7.01
N GLN A 128 21.24 9.40 8.04
CA GLN A 128 20.17 8.40 8.24
C GLN A 128 19.32 8.72 9.48
N SER A 129 19.91 9.38 10.48
CA SER A 129 19.25 9.79 11.72
C SER A 129 19.58 11.22 12.10
N THR A 130 18.75 11.81 12.96
CA THR A 130 19.05 13.06 13.66
C THR A 130 18.58 13.00 15.11
N LEU A 131 19.44 13.41 16.03
CA LEU A 131 19.11 13.65 17.43
C LEU A 131 19.09 15.17 17.66
N PHE A 132 17.92 15.71 18.00
CA PHE A 132 17.69 17.14 18.12
C PHE A 132 17.93 17.66 19.54
N GLY A 133 18.51 18.86 19.66
CA GLY A 133 18.58 19.60 20.94
C GLY A 133 19.40 18.94 22.05
N VAL A 134 20.32 18.04 21.72
CA VAL A 134 21.22 17.31 22.62
C VAL A 134 21.97 18.27 23.53
N SER A 135 21.75 18.16 24.84
CA SER A 135 22.23 19.12 25.84
C SER A 135 23.67 18.86 26.24
N LEU A 136 24.46 19.93 26.23
CA LEU A 136 25.84 19.95 26.73
C LEU A 136 25.92 20.38 28.20
N THR A 137 24.79 20.45 28.91
CA THR A 137 24.72 20.81 30.34
C THR A 137 23.74 19.99 31.18
N LYS A 138 22.93 19.11 30.57
CA LYS A 138 22.01 18.21 31.26
C LYS A 138 22.15 16.76 30.76
N SER A 139 22.38 15.83 31.69
CA SER A 139 22.12 14.40 31.44
C SER A 139 20.61 14.13 31.38
N ALA A 140 20.23 13.05 30.70
CA ALA A 140 18.86 12.60 30.55
C ALA A 140 18.25 12.22 31.90
N SER A 141 17.05 12.75 32.19
CA SER A 141 16.22 12.31 33.31
C SER A 141 15.20 11.28 32.83
N LYS A 142 14.63 10.49 33.76
CA LYS A 142 13.43 9.68 33.49
C LYS A 142 12.18 10.57 33.43
N THR A 143 12.11 11.45 32.43
CA THR A 143 10.91 12.25 32.15
C THR A 143 9.94 11.45 31.26
N THR A 144 8.73 11.28 31.77
CA THR A 144 7.57 10.82 31.01
C THR A 144 6.98 12.00 30.24
N ASN A 145 6.71 11.81 28.96
CA ASN A 145 5.98 12.78 28.16
C ASN A 145 4.49 12.55 28.45
N GLU A 146 4.02 13.11 29.57
CA GLU A 146 2.62 13.02 29.96
C GLU A 146 1.73 13.74 28.93
N VAL A 147 0.53 13.21 28.70
CA VAL A 147 -0.43 13.83 27.78
C VAL A 147 -0.98 15.12 28.44
N PRO A 148 -0.94 16.28 27.76
CA PRO A 148 -1.48 17.52 28.30
C PRO A 148 -2.96 17.38 28.71
N SER A 149 -3.37 18.04 29.79
CA SER A 149 -4.72 17.89 30.32
C SER A 149 -5.80 18.41 29.36
N ASP A 150 -5.50 19.44 28.57
CA ASP A 150 -6.35 19.97 27.51
C ASP A 150 -6.43 19.04 26.29
N VAL A 151 -5.39 18.25 26.01
CA VAL A 151 -5.44 17.16 25.02
C VAL A 151 -6.35 16.05 25.52
N MET A 152 -6.20 15.63 26.78
CA MET A 152 -7.03 14.58 27.37
C MET A 152 -8.51 14.98 27.48
N SER A 153 -8.81 16.23 27.83
CA SER A 153 -10.19 16.75 27.82
C SER A 153 -10.76 16.78 26.40
N TRP A 154 -10.02 17.25 25.40
CA TRP A 154 -10.46 17.23 24.01
C TRP A 154 -10.76 15.81 23.52
N ILE A 155 -9.87 14.84 23.74
CA ILE A 155 -10.11 13.44 23.35
C ILE A 155 -11.37 12.87 24.05
N GLN A 156 -11.60 13.20 25.32
CA GLN A 156 -12.80 12.77 26.06
C GLN A 156 -14.08 13.41 25.51
N ASP A 157 -14.06 14.70 25.19
CA ASP A 157 -15.19 15.42 24.59
C ASP A 157 -15.53 14.86 23.21
N GLU A 158 -14.54 14.66 22.32
CA GLU A 158 -14.77 14.09 20.98
C GLU A 158 -15.33 12.67 21.03
N VAL A 159 -14.75 11.77 21.84
CA VAL A 159 -15.28 10.39 21.92
C VAL A 159 -16.63 10.27 22.64
N SER A 160 -17.07 11.32 23.33
CA SER A 160 -18.40 11.39 23.96
C SER A 160 -19.54 11.67 22.97
N LYS A 161 -19.22 12.19 21.77
CA LYS A 161 -20.18 12.50 20.70
C LYS A 161 -20.61 11.26 19.89
N SER A 162 -19.86 10.17 20.04
CA SER A 162 -20.02 8.90 19.32
C SER A 162 -21.39 8.26 19.51
N ASP A 163 -21.89 7.61 18.46
CA ASP A 163 -22.97 6.64 18.60
C ASP A 163 -22.52 5.39 19.38
N ARG A 164 -23.49 4.57 19.80
CA ARG A 164 -23.23 3.37 20.61
C ARG A 164 -22.73 2.19 19.77
N ALA A 165 -21.50 1.76 20.03
CA ALA A 165 -20.89 0.54 19.47
C ALA A 165 -21.81 -0.70 19.52
N LEU A 166 -21.78 -1.50 18.44
CA LEU A 166 -22.66 -2.64 18.25
C LEU A 166 -22.42 -3.74 19.28
N ALA A 167 -23.48 -4.33 19.84
CA ALA A 167 -23.39 -5.37 20.86
C ALA A 167 -22.71 -6.67 20.36
N GLY A 168 -22.73 -6.93 19.05
CA GLY A 168 -22.13 -8.07 18.38
C GLY A 168 -22.23 -7.94 16.86
N PHE A 169 -21.57 -8.83 16.12
CA PHE A 169 -21.51 -8.73 14.66
C PHE A 169 -22.79 -9.20 13.94
N GLU A 170 -23.65 -9.99 14.60
CA GLU A 170 -24.97 -10.39 14.08
C GLU A 170 -26.03 -9.26 14.15
N SER A 171 -25.61 -8.00 14.34
CA SER A 171 -26.52 -6.86 14.44
C SER A 171 -27.15 -6.54 13.07
N PRO A 172 -28.45 -6.19 12.98
CA PRO A 172 -29.01 -5.65 11.74
C PRO A 172 -28.31 -4.34 11.31
N ASP A 173 -27.75 -3.60 12.28
CA ASP A 173 -26.96 -2.38 12.08
C ASP A 173 -25.50 -2.64 11.63
N PHE A 174 -25.10 -3.88 11.31
CA PHE A 174 -23.72 -4.18 10.88
C PHE A 174 -23.32 -3.51 9.55
N PHE A 175 -24.27 -3.26 8.64
CA PHE A 175 -23.99 -2.58 7.37
C PHE A 175 -24.63 -1.19 7.34
N LYS A 176 -23.79 -0.14 7.40
CA LYS A 176 -24.20 1.26 7.52
C LYS A 176 -23.20 2.20 6.85
N ARG A 177 -23.71 3.19 6.10
CA ARG A 177 -22.93 4.26 5.46
C ARG A 177 -22.85 5.47 6.38
N GLU A 178 -21.88 5.46 7.27
CA GLU A 178 -21.67 6.51 8.28
C GLU A 178 -20.16 6.80 8.39
N MET A 179 -19.81 8.02 8.79
CA MET A 179 -18.42 8.34 9.12
C MET A 179 -18.08 7.77 10.51
N ALA A 180 -16.86 7.26 10.67
CA ALA A 180 -16.23 7.04 11.95
C ALA A 180 -15.19 8.14 12.21
N HIS A 181 -14.95 8.51 13.47
CA HIS A 181 -14.05 9.59 13.84
C HIS A 181 -12.88 9.06 14.68
N VAL A 182 -11.66 9.19 14.17
CA VAL A 182 -10.45 8.93 14.96
C VAL A 182 -9.90 10.25 15.44
N VAL A 183 -9.60 10.32 16.74
CA VAL A 183 -8.87 11.43 17.37
C VAL A 183 -7.70 10.86 18.17
N GLY A 184 -6.63 11.62 18.34
CA GLY A 184 -5.53 11.14 19.16
C GLY A 184 -4.37 12.09 19.36
N TYR A 185 -3.33 11.57 20.00
CA TYR A 185 -2.11 12.30 20.35
C TYR A 185 -0.87 11.41 20.37
N ILE A 186 0.25 11.92 19.88
CA ILE A 186 1.56 11.24 19.88
C ILE A 186 2.47 11.84 20.97
N LYS A 187 2.65 11.12 22.08
CA LYS A 187 3.55 11.53 23.17
C LYS A 187 4.98 11.62 22.64
N GLY A 188 5.56 12.82 22.67
CA GLY A 188 6.93 13.07 22.20
C GLY A 188 7.10 13.26 20.70
N TYR A 189 6.02 13.50 19.96
CA TYR A 189 6.12 14.06 18.61
C TYR A 189 6.74 15.48 18.64
N ASP A 190 7.50 15.79 17.60
CA ASP A 190 8.09 17.10 17.36
C ASP A 190 8.09 17.32 15.82
N PRO A 191 7.65 18.48 15.30
CA PRO A 191 7.63 18.73 13.84
C PRO A 191 9.00 18.56 13.14
N ARG A 192 10.11 18.61 13.89
CA ARG A 192 11.46 18.34 13.36
C ARG A 192 11.68 16.87 12.95
N LEU A 193 10.81 15.95 13.36
CA LEU A 193 10.86 14.54 12.93
C LEU A 193 10.67 14.37 11.41
N GLY A 194 10.02 15.32 10.73
CA GLY A 194 9.99 15.41 9.27
C GLY A 194 8.71 14.89 8.60
N PHE A 195 7.72 14.40 9.36
CA PHE A 195 6.40 14.00 8.86
C PHE A 195 5.29 14.89 9.46
N GLU A 196 4.30 15.25 8.65
CA GLU A 196 3.10 16.01 9.08
C GLU A 196 1.83 15.14 9.12
N THR A 197 1.92 13.85 8.76
CA THR A 197 0.74 13.02 8.49
C THR A 197 0.93 11.56 8.86
N GLY A 198 -0.11 10.94 9.40
CA GLY A 198 -0.37 9.51 9.17
C GLY A 198 -1.28 9.28 7.96
N ILE A 199 -1.55 8.02 7.66
CA ILE A 199 -2.57 7.59 6.69
C ILE A 199 -3.25 6.31 7.16
N ILE A 200 -4.56 6.18 6.89
CA ILE A 200 -5.34 4.97 7.19
C ILE A 200 -5.78 4.36 5.86
N TYR A 201 -5.38 3.10 5.62
CA TYR A 201 -5.62 2.39 4.36
C TYR A 201 -6.96 1.62 4.42
N ILE A 202 -8.05 2.30 4.06
CA ILE A 202 -9.41 1.73 4.11
C ILE A 202 -9.95 1.41 2.72
N SER A 203 -10.61 0.26 2.61
CA SER A 203 -11.26 -0.24 1.40
C SER A 203 -12.71 -0.58 1.69
N ASN A 204 -13.60 -0.30 0.76
CA ASN A 204 -14.96 -0.83 0.75
C ASN A 204 -14.88 -2.32 0.39
N GLU A 205 -14.82 -3.18 1.41
CA GLU A 205 -14.71 -4.63 1.26
C GLU A 205 -15.86 -5.28 0.49
N LEU A 206 -16.94 -4.54 0.24
CA LEU A 206 -18.12 -5.00 -0.49
C LEU A 206 -18.06 -4.66 -1.98
N THR A 207 -17.36 -3.58 -2.37
CA THR A 207 -17.38 -3.02 -3.74
C THR A 207 -16.01 -2.84 -4.41
N ARG A 208 -14.90 -2.94 -3.64
CA ARG A 208 -13.52 -2.59 -4.07
C ARG A 208 -13.31 -1.10 -4.40
N GLU A 209 -14.16 -0.20 -3.88
CA GLU A 209 -13.82 1.22 -3.78
C GLU A 209 -12.76 1.43 -2.66
N GLU A 210 -11.87 2.41 -2.82
CA GLU A 210 -10.76 2.67 -1.89
C GLU A 210 -10.92 4.08 -1.30
N TYR A 211 -10.73 4.21 0.03
CA TYR A 211 -10.85 5.46 0.77
C TYR A 211 -9.62 5.67 1.69
N PRO A 212 -8.38 5.78 1.15
CA PRO A 212 -7.23 6.20 1.94
C PRO A 212 -7.51 7.55 2.60
N THR A 213 -7.46 7.60 3.93
CA THR A 213 -7.75 8.80 4.71
C THR A 213 -6.46 9.36 5.30
N VAL A 214 -6.10 10.60 4.97
CA VAL A 214 -4.98 11.30 5.61
C VAL A 214 -5.32 11.64 7.06
N VAL A 215 -4.36 11.43 7.95
CA VAL A 215 -4.40 11.85 9.35
C VAL A 215 -3.44 13.03 9.47
N GLU A 216 -3.90 14.27 9.34
CA GLU A 216 -3.03 15.44 9.57
C GLU A 216 -2.64 15.52 11.05
N ILE A 217 -1.36 15.72 11.32
CA ILE A 217 -0.80 15.82 12.67
C ILE A 217 -0.47 17.28 12.96
N ALA A 218 -1.08 17.84 14.00
CA ALA A 218 -0.82 19.19 14.48
C ALA A 218 0.56 19.31 15.12
N THR A 219 1.09 20.53 15.23
CA THR A 219 2.46 20.80 15.71
C THR A 219 2.70 20.44 17.19
N ASP A 220 1.65 20.16 17.95
CA ASP A 220 1.70 19.67 19.33
C ASP A 220 1.60 18.13 19.44
N GLY A 221 1.35 17.42 18.33
CA GLY A 221 1.16 15.98 18.29
C GLY A 221 -0.31 15.51 18.35
N ARG A 222 -1.30 16.41 18.43
CA ARG A 222 -2.72 16.07 18.22
C ARG A 222 -2.95 15.63 16.76
N PHE A 223 -3.88 14.71 16.53
CA PHE A 223 -4.32 14.31 15.19
C PHE A 223 -5.78 13.90 15.15
N GLU A 224 -6.45 14.06 14.00
CA GLU A 224 -7.79 13.52 13.78
C GLU A 224 -8.04 13.12 12.30
N ALA A 225 -9.06 12.28 12.08
CA ALA A 225 -9.54 11.87 10.77
C ALA A 225 -11.03 11.47 10.79
N GLN A 226 -11.76 11.84 9.73
CA GLN A 226 -13.14 11.40 9.46
C GLN A 226 -13.10 10.33 8.37
N ILE A 227 -13.72 9.19 8.64
CA ILE A 227 -13.43 7.92 7.94
C ILE A 227 -14.73 7.33 7.37
N PRO A 228 -14.88 7.22 6.04
CA PRO A 228 -16.09 6.63 5.44
C PRO A 228 -16.13 5.11 5.66
N MET A 229 -17.10 4.64 6.45
CA MET A 229 -17.31 3.21 6.70
C MET A 229 -18.61 2.69 6.10
N VAL A 230 -18.62 1.39 5.82
CA VAL A 230 -19.76 0.61 5.30
C VAL A 230 -20.09 -0.61 6.18
N GLN A 231 -19.11 -1.07 6.98
CA GLN A 231 -19.25 -2.11 8.01
C GLN A 231 -18.15 -1.91 9.09
N PRO A 232 -18.29 -2.50 10.28
CA PRO A 232 -17.19 -2.64 11.24
C PRO A 232 -15.94 -3.25 10.63
N ALA A 233 -14.76 -2.75 10.99
CA ALA A 233 -13.49 -3.25 10.48
C ALA A 233 -12.32 -2.99 11.44
N GLU A 234 -11.47 -3.99 11.61
CA GLU A 234 -10.06 -3.81 11.89
C GLU A 234 -9.38 -3.29 10.62
N THR A 235 -8.70 -2.16 10.75
CA THR A 235 -7.85 -1.55 9.73
C THR A 235 -6.47 -1.27 10.33
N PHE A 236 -5.61 -0.56 9.61
CA PHE A 236 -4.31 -0.14 10.11
C PHE A 236 -4.00 1.31 9.73
N MET A 237 -3.35 2.01 10.65
CA MET A 237 -2.79 3.35 10.43
C MET A 237 -1.29 3.20 10.24
N VAL A 238 -0.73 3.96 9.30
CA VAL A 238 0.72 4.12 9.14
C VAL A 238 1.10 5.54 9.52
N ILE A 239 2.07 5.68 10.43
CA ILE A 239 2.72 6.95 10.79
C ILE A 239 4.23 6.68 10.73
N ASP A 240 4.94 7.48 9.93
CA ASP A 240 6.39 7.37 9.70
C ASP A 240 6.86 5.93 9.41
N GLU A 241 6.32 5.37 8.32
CA GLU A 241 6.51 3.98 7.84
C GLU A 241 5.96 2.86 8.76
N GLU A 242 5.82 3.09 10.07
CA GLU A 242 5.36 2.09 11.03
C GLU A 242 3.83 1.95 11.07
N GLY A 243 3.37 0.69 11.07
CA GLY A 243 1.96 0.35 10.86
C GLY A 243 1.35 -0.48 11.97
N PHE A 244 0.38 0.08 12.70
CA PHE A 244 -0.36 -0.57 13.79
C PHE A 244 -1.84 -0.77 13.45
N ASN A 245 -2.43 -1.85 13.98
CA ASN A 245 -3.83 -2.19 13.74
C ASN A 245 -4.76 -1.54 14.78
N PHE A 246 -5.99 -1.25 14.38
CA PHE A 246 -7.06 -0.79 15.28
C PHE A 246 -8.43 -1.07 14.66
N TYR A 247 -9.47 -1.11 15.49
CA TYR A 247 -10.82 -1.52 15.13
C TYR A 247 -11.83 -0.36 15.27
N LEU A 248 -12.64 -0.17 14.22
CA LEU A 248 -13.68 0.87 14.09
C LEU A 248 -15.05 0.29 13.73
N GLU A 249 -16.09 1.10 13.96
CA GLU A 249 -17.49 0.84 13.57
C GLU A 249 -18.10 2.12 12.94
N PRO A 250 -18.98 2.00 11.92
CA PRO A 250 -19.72 3.14 11.38
C PRO A 250 -20.42 3.95 12.49
N GLY A 251 -20.39 5.28 12.39
CA GLY A 251 -21.02 6.20 13.35
C GLY A 251 -20.27 6.38 14.68
N THR A 252 -19.14 5.67 14.89
CA THR A 252 -18.44 5.69 16.18
C THR A 252 -17.14 6.49 16.20
N SER A 253 -16.77 6.97 17.38
CA SER A 253 -15.49 7.63 17.63
C SER A 253 -14.52 6.75 18.41
N LEU A 254 -13.23 6.80 18.07
CA LEU A 254 -12.13 6.16 18.78
C LEU A 254 -11.04 7.19 19.14
N GLY A 255 -10.66 7.23 20.42
CA GLY A 255 -9.54 8.03 20.89
C GLY A 255 -8.27 7.19 21.02
N LEU A 256 -7.13 7.72 20.58
CA LEU A 256 -5.83 7.04 20.59
C LEU A 256 -4.76 7.90 21.29
N ILE A 257 -4.01 7.32 22.21
CA ILE A 257 -2.70 7.85 22.61
C ILE A 257 -1.61 6.90 22.14
N LEU A 258 -0.60 7.45 21.48
CA LEU A 258 0.59 6.75 20.98
C LEU A 258 1.83 7.30 21.68
N ASP A 259 2.93 6.55 21.75
CA ASP A 259 4.22 7.04 22.28
C ASP A 259 5.31 6.95 21.21
N TRP A 260 6.00 8.07 20.93
CA TRP A 260 7.11 8.08 19.97
C TRP A 260 8.22 7.08 20.36
N LYS A 261 8.37 6.74 21.65
CA LYS A 261 9.31 5.71 22.12
C LYS A 261 8.99 4.30 21.61
N GLU A 262 7.73 4.02 21.23
CA GLU A 262 7.35 2.73 20.65
C GLU A 262 7.66 2.67 19.14
N PHE A 263 7.49 3.76 18.38
CA PHE A 263 8.00 3.88 17.00
C PHE A 263 9.53 3.71 16.97
N LEU A 264 10.24 4.36 17.89
CA LEU A 264 11.69 4.18 18.08
C LEU A 264 12.08 2.78 18.61
N LEU A 265 11.12 1.97 19.07
CA LEU A 265 11.37 0.56 19.39
C LEU A 265 11.13 -0.33 18.17
N ALA A 266 10.14 -0.02 17.34
CA ALA A 266 9.88 -0.66 16.06
C ALA A 266 11.05 -0.51 15.07
N ASP A 267 11.61 0.70 14.96
CA ASP A 267 12.81 1.04 14.16
C ASP A 267 14.03 0.12 14.42
N ARG A 268 14.13 -0.46 15.63
CA ARG A 268 15.22 -1.41 15.98
C ARG A 268 15.01 -2.82 15.43
N TYR A 269 13.80 -3.16 14.99
CA TYR A 269 13.35 -4.52 14.67
C TYR A 269 12.95 -4.69 13.19
N ARG A 270 13.70 -4.04 12.29
CA ARG A 270 13.52 -4.07 10.82
C ARG A 270 13.63 -5.47 10.19
N ASP A 271 13.99 -6.49 10.97
CA ASP A 271 13.99 -7.91 10.61
C ASP A 271 12.59 -8.56 10.67
N ARG A 272 11.61 -7.94 11.34
CA ARG A 272 10.22 -8.41 11.48
C ARG A 272 9.22 -7.25 11.30
N ARG A 273 7.91 -7.53 11.34
CA ARG A 273 6.92 -6.48 11.65
C ARG A 273 6.89 -6.32 13.17
N TYR A 274 6.97 -5.08 13.66
CA TYR A 274 6.77 -4.80 15.08
C TYR A 274 5.28 -4.82 15.43
N GLU A 275 4.95 -5.28 16.63
CA GLU A 275 3.58 -5.29 17.16
C GLU A 275 3.51 -4.28 18.31
N PHE A 276 2.77 -3.18 18.09
CA PHE A 276 2.58 -2.09 19.05
C PHE A 276 1.71 -2.56 20.24
N LYS A 277 2.11 -2.20 21.46
CA LYS A 277 1.54 -2.70 22.72
C LYS A 277 1.08 -1.57 23.64
N ASP A 278 1.73 -0.42 23.57
CA ASP A 278 1.53 0.70 24.50
C ASP A 278 0.54 1.76 23.93
N ILE A 279 -0.38 1.33 23.06
CA ILE A 279 -1.49 2.13 22.53
C ILE A 279 -2.60 2.26 23.57
N GLU A 280 -2.93 3.49 23.97
CA GLU A 280 -3.99 3.76 24.95
C GLU A 280 -5.29 4.15 24.22
N PHE A 281 -6.31 3.29 24.33
CA PHE A 281 -7.59 3.47 23.62
C PHE A 281 -8.71 4.11 24.48
N TYR A 282 -9.47 5.03 23.90
CA TYR A 282 -10.56 5.79 24.53
C TYR A 282 -11.86 5.77 23.68
N GLY A 283 -12.99 6.10 24.29
CA GLY A 283 -14.31 6.03 23.64
C GLY A 283 -15.00 4.66 23.75
N PRO A 284 -16.17 4.48 23.11
CA PRO A 284 -16.95 3.24 23.23
C PRO A 284 -16.22 2.01 22.67
N LEU A 285 -15.32 2.19 21.71
CA LEU A 285 -14.51 1.11 21.12
C LEU A 285 -13.23 0.77 21.90
N ALA A 286 -12.94 1.48 23.00
CA ALA A 286 -11.72 1.27 23.79
C ALA A 286 -11.56 -0.14 24.36
N LYS A 287 -12.68 -0.79 24.72
CA LYS A 287 -12.65 -2.13 25.33
C LYS A 287 -12.26 -3.19 24.30
N ILE A 288 -12.91 -3.22 23.14
CA ILE A 288 -12.61 -4.19 22.09
C ILE A 288 -11.22 -3.97 21.50
N ASN A 289 -10.77 -2.73 21.30
CA ASN A 289 -9.42 -2.46 20.82
C ASN A 289 -8.33 -3.00 21.77
N ARG A 290 -8.45 -2.80 23.09
CA ARG A 290 -7.53 -3.41 24.07
C ARG A 290 -7.58 -4.95 24.09
N GLU A 291 -8.75 -5.55 23.85
CA GLU A 291 -8.92 -7.01 23.79
C GLU A 291 -8.31 -7.63 22.53
N LEU A 292 -8.31 -6.90 21.40
CA LEU A 292 -7.68 -7.35 20.17
C LEU A 292 -6.16 -7.08 20.19
N ASN A 293 -5.71 -5.91 20.64
CA ASN A 293 -4.28 -5.57 20.69
C ASN A 293 -3.48 -6.42 21.70
N ALA A 294 -4.16 -7.06 22.64
CA ALA A 294 -3.55 -8.01 23.58
C ALA A 294 -3.40 -9.44 23.02
N PHE A 295 -3.85 -9.74 21.80
CA PHE A 295 -3.77 -11.08 21.20
C PHE A 295 -3.29 -11.08 19.74
N SER A 296 -2.03 -11.46 19.54
CA SER A 296 -1.47 -11.73 18.20
C SER A 296 -1.52 -13.23 17.87
N PRO A 297 -2.16 -13.68 16.78
CA PRO A 297 -2.06 -15.06 16.31
C PRO A 297 -0.63 -15.45 15.93
N ILE A 298 -0.23 -16.69 16.22
CA ILE A 298 1.00 -17.31 15.73
C ILE A 298 0.89 -17.47 14.20
N ARG A 299 1.86 -16.94 13.46
CA ARG A 299 2.00 -17.08 12.00
C ARG A 299 3.44 -17.49 11.65
N PRO A 300 3.69 -18.17 10.51
CA PRO A 300 5.05 -18.39 10.02
C PRO A 300 5.66 -17.08 9.52
N ASP A 301 6.99 -17.02 9.40
CA ASP A 301 7.59 -15.92 8.64
C ASP A 301 7.19 -16.03 7.15
N TYR A 302 6.45 -15.04 6.66
CA TYR A 302 5.87 -15.07 5.32
C TYR A 302 6.85 -14.70 4.18
N ARG A 303 8.06 -14.20 4.54
CA ARG A 303 9.20 -13.92 3.65
C ARG A 303 10.17 -15.10 3.58
N GLU A 304 10.45 -15.77 4.69
CA GLU A 304 11.42 -16.87 4.78
C GLU A 304 10.76 -18.25 4.91
N GLU A 305 10.10 -18.54 6.04
CA GLU A 305 9.58 -19.87 6.35
C GLU A 305 8.51 -20.33 5.37
N PHE A 306 7.49 -19.51 5.14
CA PHE A 306 6.39 -19.83 4.22
C PHE A 306 6.92 -20.06 2.81
N GLN A 307 7.77 -19.17 2.28
CA GLN A 307 8.32 -19.29 0.93
C GLN A 307 9.12 -20.58 0.76
N LYS A 308 9.92 -20.94 1.78
CA LYS A 308 10.63 -22.21 1.86
C LYS A 308 9.64 -23.38 1.82
N TRP A 309 8.56 -23.35 2.61
CA TRP A 309 7.56 -24.43 2.65
C TRP A 309 6.85 -24.63 1.30
N VAL A 310 6.47 -23.55 0.59
CA VAL A 310 5.85 -23.60 -0.76
C VAL A 310 6.70 -24.39 -1.74
N GLY A 311 8.02 -24.22 -1.71
CA GLY A 311 8.99 -24.88 -2.58
C GLY A 311 9.40 -26.30 -2.16
N THR A 312 9.20 -26.69 -0.90
CA THR A 312 9.76 -27.95 -0.35
C THR A 312 8.75 -28.95 0.22
N LEU A 313 7.56 -28.53 0.64
CA LEU A 313 6.53 -29.44 1.19
C LEU A 313 5.54 -29.89 0.12
N ALA A 314 5.11 -31.16 0.17
CA ALA A 314 3.97 -31.61 -0.62
C ALA A 314 2.66 -31.01 -0.07
N PRO A 315 1.56 -30.98 -0.86
CA PRO A 315 0.34 -30.25 -0.47
C PRO A 315 -0.25 -30.69 0.88
N LEU A 316 -0.27 -31.99 1.16
CA LEU A 316 -0.81 -32.49 2.42
C LEU A 316 0.15 -32.24 3.60
N ASP A 317 1.48 -32.27 3.39
CA ASP A 317 2.46 -31.94 4.45
C ASP A 317 2.37 -30.47 4.85
N PHE A 318 2.19 -29.57 3.87
CA PHE A 318 1.95 -28.15 4.12
C PHE A 318 0.61 -27.93 4.84
N GLN A 319 -0.46 -28.62 4.41
CA GLN A 319 -1.76 -28.57 5.07
C GLN A 319 -1.66 -29.03 6.54
N THR A 320 -0.91 -30.10 6.84
CA THR A 320 -0.63 -30.49 8.22
C THR A 320 0.07 -29.38 8.99
N LYS A 321 1.04 -28.66 8.40
CA LYS A 321 1.70 -27.54 9.09
C LYS A 321 0.79 -26.36 9.40
N ILE A 322 -0.15 -26.02 8.51
CA ILE A 322 -1.14 -24.97 8.81
C ILE A 322 -2.17 -25.45 9.85
N LEU A 323 -2.55 -26.74 9.84
CA LEU A 323 -3.41 -27.32 10.87
C LEU A 323 -2.73 -27.41 12.24
N ASP A 324 -1.42 -27.74 12.30
CA ASP A 324 -0.60 -27.68 13.50
C ASP A 324 -0.62 -26.26 14.10
N LEU A 325 -0.48 -25.22 13.25
CA LEU A 325 -0.50 -23.81 13.67
C LEU A 325 -1.91 -23.33 14.06
N TYR A 326 -2.96 -23.81 13.39
CA TYR A 326 -4.34 -23.52 13.74
C TYR A 326 -4.66 -24.04 15.16
N ALA A 327 -4.33 -25.29 15.46
CA ALA A 327 -4.54 -25.89 16.77
C ALA A 327 -3.72 -25.21 17.89
N GLN A 328 -2.49 -24.77 17.60
CA GLN A 328 -1.69 -23.95 18.53
C GLN A 328 -2.33 -22.58 18.78
N ASN A 329 -2.95 -21.96 17.78
CA ASN A 329 -3.68 -20.71 17.93
C ASN A 329 -4.99 -20.86 18.73
N GLU A 330 -5.73 -21.96 18.53
CA GLU A 330 -6.89 -22.28 19.38
C GLU A 330 -6.47 -22.46 20.84
N ALA A 331 -5.45 -23.27 21.12
CA ALA A 331 -4.95 -23.46 22.49
C ALA A 331 -4.41 -22.17 23.13
N LYS A 332 -3.76 -21.30 22.34
CA LYS A 332 -3.33 -19.96 22.78
C LYS A 332 -4.53 -19.07 23.10
N LEU A 333 -5.59 -19.11 22.28
CA LEU A 333 -6.81 -18.35 22.52
C LEU A 333 -7.57 -18.84 23.74
N ASP A 334 -7.75 -20.16 23.92
CA ASP A 334 -8.38 -20.72 25.10
C ASP A 334 -7.63 -20.35 26.39
N THR A 335 -6.30 -20.31 26.36
CA THR A 335 -5.47 -19.80 27.46
C THR A 335 -5.76 -18.32 27.72
N TYR A 336 -5.74 -17.48 26.68
CA TYR A 336 -6.03 -16.05 26.78
C TYR A 336 -7.44 -15.78 27.33
N LEU A 337 -8.46 -16.54 26.91
CA LEU A 337 -9.84 -16.48 27.39
C LEU A 337 -10.00 -16.92 28.86
N ALA A 338 -9.20 -17.89 29.32
CA ALA A 338 -9.19 -18.33 30.71
C ALA A 338 -8.53 -17.30 31.65
N GLU A 339 -7.51 -16.59 31.16
CA GLU A 339 -6.78 -15.57 31.92
C GLU A 339 -7.45 -14.18 31.87
N ASN A 340 -8.16 -13.85 30.79
CA ASN A 340 -8.65 -12.49 30.51
C ASN A 340 -10.16 -12.45 30.25
N LYS A 341 -10.89 -11.62 31.02
CA LYS A 341 -12.34 -11.43 30.87
C LYS A 341 -12.70 -10.49 29.71
N ILE A 342 -12.50 -10.96 28.49
CA ILE A 342 -12.80 -10.19 27.26
C ILE A 342 -14.32 -10.14 26.95
N SER A 343 -14.70 -9.47 25.86
CA SER A 343 -16.07 -9.49 25.32
C SER A 343 -16.30 -10.67 24.37
N GLN A 344 -17.55 -11.17 24.32
CA GLN A 344 -17.97 -12.16 23.32
C GLN A 344 -17.72 -11.68 21.88
N LYS A 345 -17.77 -10.35 21.65
CA LYS A 345 -17.48 -9.74 20.36
C LYS A 345 -15.99 -9.90 19.99
N ALA A 346 -15.07 -9.61 20.92
CA ALA A 346 -13.65 -9.87 20.71
C ALA A 346 -13.34 -11.37 20.56
N GLU A 347 -13.96 -12.24 21.36
CA GLU A 347 -13.81 -13.70 21.20
C GLU A 347 -14.22 -14.18 19.80
N ASN A 348 -15.40 -13.75 19.33
CA ASN A 348 -15.91 -14.13 18.01
C ASN A 348 -15.00 -13.59 16.87
N PHE A 349 -14.46 -12.37 17.02
CA PHE A 349 -13.49 -11.79 16.10
C PHE A 349 -12.20 -12.64 16.06
N LEU A 350 -11.61 -12.95 17.22
CA LEU A 350 -10.35 -13.70 17.31
C LEU A 350 -10.50 -15.11 16.73
N LYS A 351 -11.62 -15.80 17.01
CA LYS A 351 -11.94 -17.11 16.42
C LYS A 351 -12.11 -17.03 14.89
N ALA A 352 -12.75 -15.98 14.38
CA ALA A 352 -12.86 -15.79 12.93
C ALA A 352 -11.50 -15.46 12.27
N ASN A 353 -10.68 -14.61 12.91
CA ASN A 353 -9.35 -14.23 12.42
C ASN A 353 -8.41 -15.44 12.31
N ILE A 354 -8.34 -16.29 13.34
CA ILE A 354 -7.51 -17.51 13.32
C ILE A 354 -7.89 -18.44 12.15
N LYS A 355 -9.19 -18.69 11.92
CA LYS A 355 -9.67 -19.45 10.75
C LYS A 355 -9.29 -18.78 9.41
N LEU A 356 -9.47 -17.45 9.31
CA LEU A 356 -9.17 -16.69 8.09
C LEU A 356 -7.69 -16.74 7.72
N ILE A 357 -6.79 -16.61 8.70
CA ILE A 357 -5.34 -16.72 8.49
C ILE A 357 -5.02 -18.08 7.91
N SER A 358 -5.42 -19.15 8.61
CA SER A 358 -5.13 -20.53 8.18
C SER A 358 -5.72 -20.87 6.81
N SER A 359 -6.96 -20.48 6.51
CA SER A 359 -7.55 -20.73 5.19
C SER A 359 -6.94 -19.86 4.08
N THR A 360 -6.48 -18.65 4.38
CA THR A 360 -5.77 -17.79 3.43
C THR A 360 -4.38 -18.34 3.10
N ASP A 361 -3.61 -18.74 4.12
CA ASP A 361 -2.29 -19.38 3.97
C ASP A 361 -2.34 -20.62 3.06
N MET A 362 -3.45 -21.37 3.13
CA MET A 362 -3.67 -22.55 2.30
C MET A 362 -3.98 -22.21 0.83
N PHE A 363 -4.75 -21.15 0.55
CA PHE A 363 -4.89 -20.67 -0.83
C PHE A 363 -3.59 -20.04 -1.37
N ASP A 364 -2.89 -19.26 -0.55
CA ASP A 364 -1.61 -18.64 -0.91
C ASP A 364 -0.53 -19.67 -1.27
N TYR A 365 -0.51 -20.83 -0.60
CA TYR A 365 0.36 -21.95 -0.97
C TYR A 365 0.09 -22.47 -2.38
N VAL A 366 -1.18 -22.59 -2.78
CA VAL A 366 -1.55 -23.04 -4.14
C VAL A 366 -1.12 -22.00 -5.18
N ASP A 367 -1.52 -20.74 -5.01
CA ASP A 367 -1.24 -19.68 -5.98
C ASP A 367 0.28 -19.39 -6.09
N ARG A 368 1.03 -19.42 -4.97
CA ARG A 368 2.50 -19.26 -4.96
C ARG A 368 3.23 -20.43 -5.61
N ARG A 369 2.72 -21.67 -5.50
CA ARG A 369 3.31 -22.82 -6.20
C ARG A 369 3.27 -22.66 -7.70
N ASP A 370 2.14 -22.25 -8.27
CA ASP A 370 2.02 -22.03 -9.71
C ASP A 370 2.78 -20.79 -10.19
N TYR A 371 3.16 -19.85 -9.31
CA TYR A 371 4.22 -18.87 -9.60
C TYR A 371 5.61 -19.51 -9.62
N LEU A 372 6.06 -20.15 -8.53
CA LEU A 372 7.42 -20.72 -8.44
C LEU A 372 7.70 -21.78 -9.53
N LYS A 373 6.72 -22.60 -9.86
CA LYS A 373 6.75 -23.65 -10.91
C LYS A 373 6.99 -23.11 -12.33
N ARG A 374 6.68 -21.83 -12.59
CA ARG A 374 7.02 -21.14 -13.86
C ARG A 374 8.49 -20.71 -13.89
N ASN A 375 9.10 -20.49 -12.74
CA ASN A 375 10.49 -20.05 -12.61
C ASN A 375 11.47 -21.24 -12.42
N ASP A 376 11.06 -22.26 -11.67
CA ASP A 376 11.78 -23.54 -11.52
C ASP A 376 10.93 -24.69 -12.09
N THR A 377 11.18 -25.01 -13.36
CA THR A 377 10.57 -26.14 -14.06
C THR A 377 11.22 -27.48 -13.73
N THR A 378 12.22 -27.52 -12.85
CA THR A 378 12.99 -28.74 -12.49
C THR A 378 12.44 -29.40 -11.23
N ASN A 379 12.11 -28.61 -10.19
CA ASN A 379 11.64 -29.07 -8.89
C ASN A 379 10.47 -30.06 -8.97
N ALA A 380 10.62 -31.22 -8.31
CA ALA A 380 9.63 -32.30 -8.30
C ALA A 380 8.43 -32.02 -7.39
N ILE A 381 8.65 -31.35 -6.25
CA ILE A 381 7.60 -30.96 -5.30
C ILE A 381 6.63 -29.98 -5.95
N LEU A 382 7.12 -29.00 -6.71
CA LEU A 382 6.30 -28.03 -7.45
C LEU A 382 5.46 -28.66 -8.58
N LYS A 383 5.78 -29.89 -9.02
CA LYS A 383 5.02 -30.64 -10.03
C LYS A 383 3.87 -31.47 -9.46
N LEU A 384 3.82 -31.66 -8.14
CA LEU A 384 2.72 -32.36 -7.48
C LEU A 384 1.39 -31.61 -7.69
N LYS A 385 0.33 -32.35 -8.02
CA LYS A 385 -1.04 -31.81 -8.07
C LYS A 385 -1.56 -31.56 -6.65
N ILE A 386 -2.37 -30.53 -6.48
CA ILE A 386 -3.21 -30.39 -5.28
C ILE A 386 -4.29 -31.50 -5.35
N PRO A 387 -4.43 -32.37 -4.34
CA PRO A 387 -5.47 -33.40 -4.32
C PRO A 387 -6.81 -32.81 -3.83
N ASP A 388 -7.93 -33.38 -4.25
CA ASP A 388 -9.28 -32.92 -3.86
C ASP A 388 -9.46 -32.90 -2.33
N SER A 389 -8.84 -33.86 -1.62
CA SER A 389 -8.83 -33.94 -0.16
C SER A 389 -8.21 -32.72 0.52
N TYR A 390 -7.35 -31.96 -0.16
CA TYR A 390 -6.84 -30.68 0.34
C TYR A 390 -7.99 -29.70 0.58
N TYR A 391 -8.90 -29.57 -0.38
CA TYR A 391 -10.05 -28.67 -0.31
C TYR A 391 -11.16 -29.21 0.60
N GLU A 392 -11.37 -30.53 0.65
CA GLU A 392 -12.27 -31.16 1.64
C GLU A 392 -11.85 -30.82 3.08
N ASN A 393 -10.56 -30.87 3.39
CA ASN A 393 -10.03 -30.54 4.71
C ASN A 393 -10.11 -29.03 5.03
N MET A 394 -10.22 -28.15 4.03
CA MET A 394 -10.40 -26.70 4.25
C MET A 394 -11.82 -26.32 4.67
N LYS A 395 -12.84 -27.15 4.41
CA LYS A 395 -14.26 -26.75 4.52
C LYS A 395 -14.67 -26.25 5.91
N ALA A 396 -14.04 -26.75 6.96
CA ALA A 396 -14.30 -26.32 8.35
C ALA A 396 -13.63 -24.98 8.73
N LEU A 397 -12.63 -24.52 7.96
CA LEU A 397 -11.80 -23.35 8.24
C LEU A 397 -12.22 -22.10 7.45
N LEU A 398 -13.38 -22.11 6.78
CA LEU A 398 -13.83 -21.04 5.87
C LEU A 398 -14.97 -20.21 6.50
N PRO A 399 -14.69 -19.22 7.36
CA PRO A 399 -15.70 -18.41 8.05
C PRO A 399 -16.31 -17.33 7.14
N VAL A 400 -16.35 -17.56 5.82
CA VAL A 400 -16.60 -16.50 4.83
C VAL A 400 -18.01 -15.90 4.89
N ASN A 401 -18.95 -16.59 5.55
CA ASN A 401 -20.30 -16.08 5.84
C ASN A 401 -20.51 -15.66 7.31
N GLU A 402 -19.46 -15.69 8.15
CA GLU A 402 -19.51 -15.22 9.54
C GLU A 402 -19.27 -13.69 9.55
N PRO A 403 -20.20 -12.84 10.01
CA PRO A 403 -20.00 -11.38 10.07
C PRO A 403 -18.76 -10.95 10.87
N ALA A 404 -18.37 -11.74 11.88
CA ALA A 404 -17.12 -11.56 12.63
C ALA A 404 -15.86 -11.67 11.75
N ALA A 405 -15.90 -12.44 10.66
CA ALA A 405 -14.80 -12.59 9.72
C ALA A 405 -14.62 -11.33 8.87
N ILE A 406 -15.73 -10.76 8.38
CA ILE A 406 -15.76 -9.53 7.57
C ILE A 406 -15.13 -8.36 8.32
N ALA A 407 -15.29 -8.33 9.64
CA ALA A 407 -14.70 -7.30 10.48
C ALA A 407 -13.16 -7.37 10.59
N THR A 408 -12.49 -8.41 10.09
CA THR A 408 -11.01 -8.52 10.16
C THR A 408 -10.33 -7.96 8.90
N ASN A 409 -9.09 -7.48 9.04
CA ASN A 409 -8.29 -7.04 7.88
C ASN A 409 -7.86 -8.18 6.91
N GLN A 410 -8.14 -9.46 7.23
CA GLN A 410 -7.79 -10.60 6.37
C GLN A 410 -8.91 -11.01 5.40
N TYR A 411 -10.16 -10.58 5.64
CA TYR A 411 -11.32 -11.03 4.86
C TYR A 411 -11.20 -10.73 3.36
N SER A 412 -10.68 -9.54 3.02
CA SER A 412 -10.48 -9.12 1.64
C SER A 412 -9.65 -10.11 0.83
N THR A 413 -8.58 -10.62 1.46
CA THR A 413 -7.63 -11.56 0.86
C THR A 413 -8.29 -12.90 0.61
N LEU A 414 -9.04 -13.45 1.58
CA LEU A 414 -9.72 -14.73 1.37
C LEU A 414 -10.80 -14.65 0.28
N ILE A 415 -11.58 -13.56 0.24
CA ILE A 415 -12.53 -13.32 -0.86
C ILE A 415 -11.79 -13.18 -2.19
N ASN A 416 -10.66 -12.48 -2.25
CA ASN A 416 -9.84 -12.39 -3.45
C ASN A 416 -9.37 -13.78 -3.96
N ARG A 417 -9.07 -14.73 -3.06
CA ARG A 417 -8.78 -16.13 -3.44
C ARG A 417 -10.02 -16.86 -3.96
N LEU A 418 -11.19 -16.67 -3.35
CA LEU A 418 -12.46 -17.22 -3.88
C LEU A 418 -12.87 -16.59 -5.22
N GLU A 419 -12.40 -15.39 -5.53
CA GLU A 419 -12.57 -14.73 -6.83
C GLU A 419 -11.60 -15.30 -7.87
N PHE A 420 -10.30 -15.41 -7.56
CA PHE A 420 -9.24 -15.53 -8.59
C PHE A 420 -8.29 -16.72 -8.46
N ALA A 421 -8.30 -17.49 -7.36
CA ALA A 421 -7.41 -18.65 -7.22
C ALA A 421 -7.68 -19.70 -8.31
N ASP A 422 -6.71 -20.59 -8.54
CA ASP A 422 -6.67 -21.40 -9.77
C ASP A 422 -7.82 -22.44 -9.91
N LEU A 423 -8.62 -22.65 -8.85
CA LEU A 423 -9.89 -23.38 -8.87
C LEU A 423 -11.01 -22.60 -9.61
N PHE A 424 -11.01 -21.27 -9.50
CA PHE A 424 -12.06 -20.37 -10.01
C PHE A 424 -11.66 -19.65 -11.31
N SER A 425 -10.37 -19.33 -11.49
CA SER A 425 -9.83 -18.63 -12.67
C SER A 425 -10.26 -19.28 -14.00
N LYS A 426 -10.24 -20.61 -14.05
CA LYS A 426 -10.57 -21.44 -15.22
C LYS A 426 -12.03 -21.33 -15.66
N VAL A 427 -12.92 -20.92 -14.75
CA VAL A 427 -14.34 -20.69 -15.05
C VAL A 427 -14.52 -19.45 -15.93
N GLU A 428 -13.73 -18.40 -15.68
CA GLU A 428 -13.81 -17.11 -16.39
C GLU A 428 -13.12 -17.15 -17.75
N HIS A 429 -12.00 -17.88 -17.87
CA HIS A 429 -11.30 -18.05 -19.15
C HIS A 429 -12.22 -18.69 -20.21
N GLY A 430 -13.16 -19.55 -19.79
CA GLY A 430 -14.17 -20.13 -20.67
C GLY A 430 -15.24 -19.14 -21.16
N SER A 431 -15.55 -18.07 -20.41
CA SER A 431 -16.56 -17.06 -20.82
C SER A 431 -15.94 -15.85 -21.52
N GLN A 432 -14.65 -15.53 -21.29
CA GLN A 432 -13.94 -14.55 -22.13
C GLN A 432 -13.80 -14.99 -23.60
N LEU A 433 -13.89 -16.30 -23.88
CA LEU A 433 -13.97 -16.84 -25.24
C LEU A 433 -15.37 -16.70 -25.88
N GLY A 434 -16.42 -16.42 -25.10
CA GLY A 434 -17.78 -16.19 -25.58
C GLY A 434 -18.00 -14.82 -26.25
N ARG A 435 -16.97 -13.95 -26.28
CA ARG A 435 -17.02 -12.62 -26.92
C ARG A 435 -17.37 -12.66 -28.42
N SER A 436 -17.07 -13.78 -29.08
CA SER A 436 -17.29 -13.99 -30.50
C SER A 436 -18.14 -15.24 -30.74
N ARG A 437 -19.30 -15.07 -31.38
CA ARG A 437 -19.95 -16.17 -32.12
C ARG A 437 -19.02 -16.60 -33.28
N LYS A 438 -19.17 -17.84 -33.75
CA LYS A 438 -18.57 -18.20 -35.06
C LYS A 438 -19.23 -17.31 -36.13
N PRO A 439 -18.47 -16.55 -36.94
CA PRO A 439 -19.05 -15.66 -37.93
C PRO A 439 -20.03 -16.37 -38.87
N GLU A 440 -21.22 -15.77 -39.05
CA GLU A 440 -22.19 -16.20 -40.08
C GLU A 440 -21.67 -15.93 -41.50
N LYS A 441 -20.85 -14.89 -41.64
CA LYS A 441 -20.03 -14.58 -42.82
C LYS A 441 -18.62 -14.22 -42.39
N THR A 442 -17.61 -14.70 -43.11
CA THR A 442 -16.22 -14.27 -42.95
C THR A 442 -16.06 -12.78 -43.27
N LEU A 443 -14.93 -12.21 -42.86
CA LEU A 443 -14.59 -10.82 -43.18
C LEU A 443 -14.52 -10.59 -44.71
N LEU A 444 -14.05 -11.58 -45.48
CA LEU A 444 -13.99 -11.51 -46.94
C LEU A 444 -15.40 -11.45 -47.56
N GLU A 445 -16.31 -12.34 -47.15
CA GLU A 445 -17.71 -12.37 -47.62
C GLU A 445 -18.49 -11.09 -47.27
N TYR A 446 -18.14 -10.42 -46.17
CA TYR A 446 -18.72 -9.12 -45.80
C TYR A 446 -18.24 -7.98 -46.72
N PHE A 447 -16.96 -7.93 -47.09
CA PHE A 447 -16.50 -6.93 -48.07
C PHE A 447 -17.14 -7.14 -49.44
N GLU A 448 -17.42 -8.39 -49.82
CA GLU A 448 -18.11 -8.71 -51.07
C GLU A 448 -19.61 -8.39 -51.02
N GLU A 449 -20.27 -8.54 -49.86
CA GLU A 449 -21.63 -8.08 -49.62
C GLU A 449 -21.77 -6.56 -49.73
N GLU A 450 -20.90 -5.81 -49.05
CA GLU A 450 -20.97 -4.34 -48.98
C GLU A 450 -20.31 -3.66 -50.20
N GLY A 451 -19.86 -4.43 -51.21
CA GLY A 451 -19.29 -3.91 -52.46
C GLY A 451 -17.89 -3.29 -52.35
N ILE A 452 -17.12 -3.65 -51.32
CA ILE A 452 -15.85 -3.01 -50.95
C ILE A 452 -14.68 -3.67 -51.68
N ALA A 453 -13.99 -2.90 -52.52
CA ALA A 453 -12.84 -3.37 -53.28
C ALA A 453 -11.62 -3.67 -52.38
N LEU A 454 -11.20 -4.93 -52.34
CA LEU A 454 -9.95 -5.38 -51.72
C LEU A 454 -8.86 -5.59 -52.78
N GLU A 455 -7.66 -5.08 -52.50
CA GLU A 455 -6.43 -5.47 -53.22
C GLU A 455 -6.11 -6.95 -52.98
N GLU A 456 -5.53 -7.62 -53.99
CA GLU A 456 -5.28 -9.07 -53.93
C GLU A 456 -4.37 -9.47 -52.74
N LYS A 457 -3.40 -8.62 -52.38
CA LYS A 457 -2.54 -8.85 -51.19
C LYS A 457 -3.32 -9.00 -49.88
N TYR A 458 -4.48 -8.34 -49.76
CA TYR A 458 -5.37 -8.50 -48.61
C TYR A 458 -6.38 -9.64 -48.81
N ARG A 459 -6.77 -9.95 -50.06
CA ARG A 459 -7.59 -11.13 -50.36
C ARG A 459 -6.85 -12.41 -49.97
N GLU A 460 -5.57 -12.53 -50.30
CA GLU A 460 -4.71 -13.63 -49.83
C GLU A 460 -4.59 -13.68 -48.30
N LEU A 461 -4.40 -12.53 -47.63
CA LEU A 461 -4.34 -12.44 -46.16
C LEU A 461 -5.62 -12.94 -45.47
N LEU A 462 -6.79 -12.78 -46.11
CA LEU A 462 -8.10 -13.15 -45.55
C LEU A 462 -8.60 -14.56 -45.96
N LYS A 463 -7.89 -15.30 -46.82
CA LYS A 463 -8.33 -16.64 -47.24
C LYS A 463 -8.26 -17.62 -46.05
N PRO A 464 -9.34 -18.38 -45.77
CA PRO A 464 -9.31 -19.38 -44.70
C PRO A 464 -8.39 -20.54 -45.08
N ILE A 465 -7.27 -20.69 -44.37
CA ILE A 465 -6.37 -21.84 -44.51
C ILE A 465 -7.14 -23.10 -44.09
N ALA A 466 -7.32 -24.04 -45.02
CA ALA A 466 -8.16 -25.21 -44.80
C ALA A 466 -7.47 -26.26 -43.92
N LYS A 467 -8.12 -26.60 -42.79
CA LYS A 467 -7.79 -27.60 -41.75
C LYS A 467 -6.80 -27.14 -40.66
N ASP A 468 -7.32 -27.05 -39.44
CA ASP A 468 -6.66 -27.22 -38.12
C ASP A 468 -5.41 -26.38 -37.77
N GLN A 469 -4.90 -25.55 -38.68
CA GLN A 469 -3.89 -24.55 -38.35
C GLN A 469 -4.57 -23.24 -37.96
N SER A 470 -4.37 -22.82 -36.70
CA SER A 470 -4.52 -21.41 -36.33
C SER A 470 -3.58 -20.59 -37.21
N SER A 471 -4.06 -19.52 -37.84
CA SER A 471 -3.26 -18.67 -38.72
C SER A 471 -2.15 -17.95 -37.95
N SER A 472 -0.96 -18.56 -37.91
CA SER A 472 0.25 -17.98 -37.36
C SER A 472 0.82 -16.96 -38.35
N LEU A 473 1.07 -15.74 -37.89
CA LEU A 473 1.72 -14.69 -38.68
C LEU A 473 3.24 -14.91 -38.60
N ASP A 474 3.71 -15.94 -39.30
CA ASP A 474 5.07 -16.51 -39.15
C ASP A 474 6.20 -15.66 -39.74
N SER A 475 5.90 -14.47 -40.27
CA SER A 475 6.90 -13.54 -40.81
C SER A 475 6.59 -12.09 -40.45
N LEU A 476 7.65 -11.29 -40.30
CA LEU A 476 7.55 -9.85 -40.04
C LEU A 476 6.78 -9.12 -41.16
N GLU A 477 6.89 -9.61 -42.40
CA GLU A 477 6.16 -9.12 -43.56
C GLU A 477 4.64 -9.36 -43.44
N GLN A 478 4.20 -10.57 -43.08
CA GLN A 478 2.79 -10.86 -42.81
C GLN A 478 2.25 -10.07 -41.61
N ILE A 479 3.04 -9.92 -40.55
CA ILE A 479 2.67 -9.09 -39.38
C ILE A 479 2.46 -7.62 -39.81
N ASN A 480 3.35 -7.08 -40.64
CA ASN A 480 3.25 -5.70 -41.11
C ASN A 480 2.09 -5.52 -42.11
N LEU A 481 1.88 -6.47 -43.02
CA LEU A 481 0.72 -6.47 -43.93
C LEU A 481 -0.61 -6.57 -43.18
N ALA A 482 -0.66 -7.37 -42.10
CA ALA A 482 -1.83 -7.46 -41.23
C ALA A 482 -2.08 -6.15 -40.44
N LYS A 483 -1.04 -5.47 -39.96
CA LYS A 483 -1.16 -4.13 -39.36
C LYS A 483 -1.66 -3.09 -40.39
N GLU A 484 -1.09 -3.10 -41.59
CA GLU A 484 -1.48 -2.22 -42.70
C GLU A 484 -2.96 -2.42 -43.05
N PHE A 485 -3.40 -3.67 -43.20
CA PHE A 485 -4.79 -4.05 -43.43
C PHE A 485 -5.73 -3.59 -42.30
N ASN A 486 -5.36 -3.86 -41.05
CA ASN A 486 -6.17 -3.57 -39.88
C ASN A 486 -6.40 -2.07 -39.64
N GLU A 487 -5.42 -1.21 -39.95
CA GLU A 487 -5.63 0.24 -39.94
C GLU A 487 -6.39 0.74 -41.18
N LYS A 488 -6.07 0.23 -42.38
CA LYS A 488 -6.72 0.66 -43.63
C LYS A 488 -8.22 0.39 -43.66
N TYR A 489 -8.67 -0.74 -43.11
CA TYR A 489 -10.09 -1.14 -43.12
C TYR A 489 -10.70 -1.28 -41.72
N LYS A 490 -10.16 -0.54 -40.75
CA LYS A 490 -10.54 -0.54 -39.34
C LYS A 490 -12.05 -0.45 -39.11
N THR A 491 -12.72 0.43 -39.86
CA THR A 491 -14.18 0.64 -39.79
C THR A 491 -14.96 -0.55 -40.33
N GLN A 492 -14.52 -1.16 -41.43
CA GLN A 492 -15.12 -2.35 -42.03
C GLN A 492 -14.94 -3.58 -41.14
N ILE A 493 -13.77 -3.73 -40.51
CA ILE A 493 -13.49 -4.81 -39.55
C ILE A 493 -14.38 -4.66 -38.31
N GLN A 494 -14.56 -3.44 -37.80
CA GLN A 494 -15.47 -3.16 -36.68
C GLN A 494 -16.95 -3.38 -37.06
N ALA A 495 -17.36 -3.00 -38.27
CA ALA A 495 -18.72 -3.21 -38.75
C ALA A 495 -19.01 -4.70 -39.02
N HIS A 496 -18.07 -5.45 -39.62
CA HIS A 496 -18.11 -6.91 -39.72
C HIS A 496 -18.26 -7.57 -38.36
N PHE A 497 -17.40 -7.18 -37.41
CA PHE A 497 -17.42 -7.73 -36.06
C PHE A 497 -18.78 -7.50 -35.41
N LYS A 498 -19.29 -6.26 -35.42
CA LYS A 498 -20.60 -5.91 -34.86
C LYS A 498 -21.79 -6.58 -35.57
N LYS A 499 -21.70 -6.83 -36.89
CA LYS A 499 -22.77 -7.42 -37.70
C LYS A 499 -22.83 -8.96 -37.62
N TYR A 500 -21.67 -9.63 -37.47
CA TYR A 500 -21.57 -11.08 -37.65
C TYR A 500 -20.77 -11.85 -36.59
N VAL A 501 -20.02 -11.19 -35.70
CA VAL A 501 -19.12 -11.85 -34.73
C VAL A 501 -19.52 -11.54 -33.28
N GLU A 502 -19.87 -10.29 -32.98
CA GLU A 502 -20.27 -9.85 -31.65
C GLU A 502 -21.52 -10.61 -31.18
N ALA A 503 -21.43 -11.24 -30.00
CA ALA A 503 -22.58 -11.86 -29.38
C ALA A 503 -23.59 -10.76 -28.96
N PRO A 504 -24.91 -10.93 -29.18
CA PRO A 504 -25.92 -9.96 -28.77
C PRO A 504 -25.98 -9.83 -27.23
N PRO A 505 -26.56 -8.74 -26.69
CA PRO A 505 -26.53 -8.45 -25.26
C PRO A 505 -27.02 -9.59 -24.36
N GLU A 506 -28.00 -10.37 -24.82
CA GLU A 506 -28.60 -11.50 -24.09
C GLU A 506 -27.66 -12.71 -24.01
N ASP A 507 -26.91 -13.00 -25.08
CA ASP A 507 -25.89 -14.05 -25.08
C ASP A 507 -24.73 -13.68 -24.13
N ARG A 508 -24.25 -12.43 -24.21
CA ARG A 508 -23.21 -11.91 -23.33
C ARG A 508 -23.64 -11.95 -21.87
N ALA A 509 -24.86 -11.51 -21.57
CA ALA A 509 -25.42 -11.55 -20.23
C ALA A 509 -25.57 -12.98 -19.71
N ARG A 510 -26.08 -13.91 -20.53
CA ARG A 510 -26.18 -15.33 -20.19
C ARG A 510 -24.82 -15.94 -19.84
N ASP A 511 -23.77 -15.60 -20.56
CA ASP A 511 -22.44 -16.20 -20.34
C ASP A 511 -21.73 -15.64 -19.09
N VAL A 512 -21.97 -14.37 -18.75
CA VAL A 512 -21.60 -13.80 -17.43
C VAL A 512 -22.37 -14.50 -16.30
N LEU A 513 -23.69 -14.64 -16.43
CA LEU A 513 -24.54 -15.32 -15.44
C LEU A 513 -24.14 -16.80 -15.24
N ASN A 514 -23.86 -17.52 -16.34
CA ASN A 514 -23.31 -18.87 -16.33
C ASN A 514 -21.95 -18.96 -15.61
N THR A 515 -21.13 -17.90 -15.66
CA THR A 515 -19.84 -17.84 -14.97
C THR A 515 -20.03 -17.81 -13.45
N TRP A 516 -20.91 -16.94 -12.94
CA TRP A 516 -21.25 -16.94 -11.50
C TRP A 516 -21.97 -18.22 -11.06
N MET A 517 -22.89 -18.77 -11.86
CA MET A 517 -23.56 -20.04 -11.54
C MET A 517 -22.56 -21.18 -11.34
N LYS A 518 -21.48 -21.23 -12.14
CA LYS A 518 -20.39 -22.19 -11.98
C LYS A 518 -19.54 -21.90 -10.73
N LYS A 519 -19.14 -20.64 -10.48
CA LYS A 519 -18.41 -20.26 -9.24
C LYS A 519 -19.22 -20.59 -7.97
N ASP A 520 -20.51 -20.25 -7.95
CA ASP A 520 -21.46 -20.62 -6.89
C ASP A 520 -21.55 -22.14 -6.69
N SER A 521 -21.46 -22.93 -7.77
CA SER A 521 -21.46 -24.39 -7.67
C SER A 521 -20.18 -24.94 -7.06
N LEU A 522 -19.01 -24.40 -7.42
CA LEU A 522 -17.71 -24.78 -6.84
C LEU A 522 -17.64 -24.41 -5.36
N MET A 523 -18.07 -23.20 -4.99
CA MET A 523 -18.16 -22.77 -3.59
C MET A 523 -18.98 -23.74 -2.74
N VAL A 524 -20.19 -24.11 -3.20
CA VAL A 524 -21.09 -25.01 -2.46
C VAL A 524 -20.59 -26.45 -2.41
N LYS A 525 -20.19 -27.03 -3.55
CA LYS A 525 -19.85 -28.45 -3.65
C LYS A 525 -18.44 -28.74 -3.13
N ASP A 526 -17.47 -28.00 -3.66
CA ASP A 526 -16.04 -28.33 -3.56
C ASP A 526 -15.37 -27.60 -2.38
N LEU A 527 -15.96 -26.52 -1.87
CA LEU A 527 -15.54 -25.84 -0.63
C LEU A 527 -16.58 -25.86 0.51
N GLY A 528 -17.78 -26.43 0.31
CA GLY A 528 -18.82 -26.50 1.34
C GLY A 528 -19.44 -25.14 1.73
N ILE A 529 -19.06 -24.05 1.07
CA ILE A 529 -19.50 -22.68 1.35
C ILE A 529 -20.97 -22.55 0.91
N LYS A 530 -21.88 -22.43 1.89
CA LYS A 530 -23.28 -22.10 1.61
C LYS A 530 -23.38 -20.77 0.86
N ARG A 531 -24.26 -20.67 -0.13
CA ARG A 531 -24.59 -19.39 -0.77
C ARG A 531 -25.11 -18.41 0.28
N GLY A 532 -24.62 -17.18 0.19
CA GLY A 532 -24.88 -16.15 1.18
C GLY A 532 -23.91 -14.98 1.00
N LEU A 533 -23.52 -14.38 2.11
CA LEU A 533 -22.79 -13.12 2.18
C LEU A 533 -21.50 -13.10 1.33
N ALA A 534 -20.68 -14.16 1.39
CA ALA A 534 -19.49 -14.28 0.56
C ALA A 534 -19.82 -14.30 -0.95
N SER A 535 -20.83 -15.07 -1.34
CA SER A 535 -21.26 -15.21 -2.74
C SER A 535 -21.85 -13.91 -3.30
N ASP A 536 -22.53 -13.14 -2.45
CA ASP A 536 -23.09 -11.84 -2.80
C ASP A 536 -21.97 -10.79 -2.95
N ILE A 537 -21.00 -10.74 -2.02
CA ILE A 537 -19.84 -9.85 -2.09
C ILE A 537 -19.04 -10.11 -3.38
N ILE A 538 -18.74 -11.36 -3.71
CA ILE A 538 -18.03 -11.75 -4.95
C ILE A 538 -18.74 -11.24 -6.21
N LYS A 539 -20.08 -11.20 -6.20
CA LYS A 539 -20.87 -10.67 -7.32
C LYS A 539 -20.77 -9.14 -7.36
N VAL A 540 -21.00 -8.44 -6.25
CA VAL A 540 -20.95 -6.97 -6.16
C VAL A 540 -19.55 -6.42 -6.49
N ARG A 541 -18.48 -6.99 -5.92
CA ARG A 541 -17.08 -6.67 -6.23
C ARG A 541 -16.75 -6.72 -7.72
N SER A 542 -17.41 -7.59 -8.48
CA SER A 542 -17.18 -7.73 -9.93
C SER A 542 -17.98 -6.75 -10.81
N LEU A 543 -18.96 -6.02 -10.25
CA LEU A 543 -19.90 -5.20 -11.04
C LEU A 543 -19.21 -4.06 -11.81
N LYS A 544 -18.25 -3.34 -11.19
CA LYS A 544 -17.50 -2.24 -11.85
C LYS A 544 -16.93 -2.72 -13.20
N PHE A 545 -16.18 -3.83 -13.16
CA PHE A 545 -15.57 -4.41 -14.35
C PHE A 545 -16.62 -4.81 -15.39
N TRP A 546 -17.70 -5.51 -15.00
CA TRP A 546 -18.70 -5.96 -15.98
C TRP A 546 -19.48 -4.81 -16.62
N PHE A 547 -19.75 -3.74 -15.89
CA PHE A 547 -20.37 -2.54 -16.43
C PHE A 547 -19.44 -1.83 -17.41
N GLU A 548 -18.20 -1.55 -17.00
CA GLU A 548 -17.18 -0.93 -17.87
C GLU A 548 -16.86 -1.77 -19.12
N PHE A 549 -16.90 -3.10 -19.01
CA PHE A 549 -16.46 -4.01 -20.07
C PHE A 549 -17.53 -4.27 -21.16
N TRP A 550 -18.81 -4.45 -20.80
CA TRP A 550 -19.84 -4.86 -21.78
C TRP A 550 -20.75 -3.75 -22.28
N GLY A 551 -20.78 -2.58 -21.61
CA GLY A 551 -21.70 -1.50 -21.93
C GLY A 551 -23.15 -1.76 -21.51
N LYS A 552 -24.00 -0.74 -21.69
CA LYS A 552 -25.29 -0.63 -20.99
C LYS A 552 -26.25 -1.80 -21.27
N GLU A 553 -26.51 -2.14 -22.52
CA GLU A 553 -27.52 -3.15 -22.91
C GLU A 553 -27.30 -4.51 -22.23
N THR A 554 -26.05 -5.00 -22.20
CA THR A 554 -25.69 -6.23 -21.48
C THR A 554 -25.75 -6.03 -19.97
N SER A 555 -25.30 -4.87 -19.49
CA SER A 555 -25.29 -4.53 -18.05
C SER A 555 -26.68 -4.50 -17.45
N ASP A 556 -27.68 -3.98 -18.18
CA ASP A 556 -29.09 -3.93 -17.77
C ASP A 556 -29.62 -5.35 -17.52
N LEU A 557 -29.35 -6.28 -18.44
CA LEU A 557 -29.76 -7.69 -18.35
C LEU A 557 -29.04 -8.43 -17.22
N VAL A 558 -27.73 -8.24 -17.10
CA VAL A 558 -26.89 -8.81 -16.04
C VAL A 558 -27.34 -8.34 -14.67
N TRP A 559 -27.55 -7.02 -14.50
CA TRP A 559 -27.95 -6.42 -13.23
C TRP A 559 -29.39 -6.77 -12.87
N ALA A 560 -30.33 -6.72 -13.82
CA ALA A 560 -31.72 -7.11 -13.58
C ALA A 560 -31.85 -8.54 -13.04
N ARG A 561 -30.97 -9.47 -13.46
CA ARG A 561 -30.91 -10.81 -12.89
C ARG A 561 -30.19 -10.85 -11.54
N LEU A 562 -28.99 -10.28 -11.42
CA LEU A 562 -28.26 -10.29 -10.13
C LEU A 562 -29.03 -9.62 -8.99
N LYS A 563 -29.74 -8.53 -9.26
CA LYS A 563 -30.59 -7.85 -8.27
C LYS A 563 -31.68 -8.75 -7.70
N GLN A 564 -32.08 -9.81 -8.42
CA GLN A 564 -32.98 -10.85 -7.90
C GLN A 564 -32.21 -11.89 -7.08
N ASP A 565 -31.07 -12.38 -7.60
CA ASP A 565 -30.27 -13.47 -6.99
C ASP A 565 -29.49 -13.08 -5.71
N LEU A 566 -29.13 -11.80 -5.52
CA LEU A 566 -28.50 -11.31 -4.29
C LEU A 566 -29.44 -11.48 -3.10
N ALA A 567 -28.97 -12.05 -1.99
CA ALA A 567 -29.76 -12.28 -0.79
C ALA A 567 -29.68 -11.10 0.21
N ASN A 568 -28.50 -10.51 0.39
CA ASN A 568 -28.29 -9.40 1.32
C ASN A 568 -28.88 -8.07 0.74
N PRO A 569 -29.73 -7.34 1.50
CA PRO A 569 -30.39 -6.13 1.00
C PRO A 569 -29.45 -4.93 0.86
N PHE A 570 -28.42 -4.81 1.71
CA PHE A 570 -27.42 -3.74 1.61
C PHE A 570 -26.55 -3.93 0.36
N LEU A 571 -26.07 -5.14 0.11
CA LEU A 571 -25.32 -5.47 -1.12
C LEU A 571 -26.16 -5.28 -2.39
N LYS A 572 -27.48 -5.47 -2.31
CA LYS A 572 -28.42 -5.17 -3.38
C LYS A 572 -28.59 -3.66 -3.64
N ALA A 573 -28.50 -2.84 -2.60
CA ALA A 573 -28.45 -1.38 -2.72
C ALA A 573 -27.09 -0.90 -3.24
N GLU A 574 -25.97 -1.47 -2.77
CA GLU A 574 -24.63 -1.17 -3.28
C GLU A 574 -24.48 -1.48 -4.76
N GLY A 575 -24.95 -2.65 -5.21
CA GLY A 575 -24.97 -2.98 -6.65
C GLY A 575 -25.87 -2.05 -7.48
N GLN A 576 -26.96 -1.52 -6.89
CA GLN A 576 -27.80 -0.52 -7.55
C GLN A 576 -27.06 0.81 -7.69
N ARG A 577 -26.44 1.30 -6.62
CA ARG A 577 -25.60 2.51 -6.64
C ARG A 577 -24.45 2.38 -7.62
N MET A 578 -23.77 1.22 -7.69
CA MET A 578 -22.70 0.97 -8.67
C MET A 578 -23.23 0.96 -10.11
N TYR A 579 -24.45 0.46 -10.35
CA TYR A 579 -25.09 0.50 -11.66
C TYR A 579 -25.50 1.93 -12.05
N GLU A 580 -26.06 2.72 -11.12
CA GLU A 580 -26.41 4.14 -11.34
C GLU A 580 -25.16 5.01 -11.52
N LYS A 581 -24.07 4.72 -10.82
CA LYS A 581 -22.74 5.33 -10.98
C LYS A 581 -22.11 5.06 -12.35
N ALA A 582 -22.39 3.91 -12.96
CA ALA A 582 -21.96 3.57 -14.31
C ALA A 582 -22.91 4.09 -15.41
N TYR A 583 -24.22 4.14 -15.11
CA TYR A 583 -25.29 4.46 -16.05
C TYR A 583 -26.32 5.44 -15.45
N PRO A 584 -25.91 6.69 -15.17
CA PRO A 584 -26.82 7.67 -14.58
C PRO A 584 -27.95 8.02 -15.56
N ALA A 585 -29.15 8.26 -15.02
CA ALA A 585 -30.38 8.41 -15.81
C ALA A 585 -30.38 9.67 -16.72
N GLU A 586 -29.65 10.70 -16.30
CA GLU A 586 -29.25 11.86 -17.08
C GLU A 586 -27.73 12.05 -16.86
N LEU A 587 -27.03 12.79 -17.71
CA LEU A 587 -25.59 13.02 -17.54
C LEU A 587 -25.28 14.48 -17.15
N PRO A 588 -24.80 14.71 -15.91
CA PRO A 588 -23.95 15.85 -15.65
C PRO A 588 -22.57 15.51 -16.19
N ASP A 589 -21.75 16.54 -16.34
CA ASP A 589 -20.42 16.30 -16.88
C ASP A 589 -19.31 16.79 -15.90
N ASN A 590 -19.11 18.07 -15.48
CA ASN A 590 -17.98 18.57 -14.63
C ASN A 590 -17.95 18.09 -13.16
N GLN A 591 -17.96 16.77 -12.94
CA GLN A 591 -17.25 16.08 -11.88
C GLN A 591 -16.95 14.62 -12.28
N THR A 592 -15.71 14.14 -12.07
CA THR A 592 -15.52 12.73 -11.69
C THR A 592 -16.13 12.54 -10.30
N LEU A 593 -16.57 11.33 -9.97
CA LEU A 593 -17.36 11.11 -8.76
C LEU A 593 -16.60 11.46 -7.47
N ALA A 594 -17.08 12.48 -6.77
CA ALA A 594 -16.88 12.70 -5.34
C ALA A 594 -18.18 12.31 -4.61
N ASP A 595 -18.10 11.95 -3.32
CA ASP A 595 -19.20 11.39 -2.52
C ASP A 595 -20.31 12.39 -2.12
N LYS A 596 -20.62 13.35 -3.00
CA LYS A 596 -21.64 14.40 -2.80
C LYS A 596 -23.08 13.88 -2.84
N ASP A 597 -23.32 12.62 -3.19
CA ASP A 597 -24.61 11.95 -2.93
C ASP A 597 -24.94 11.84 -1.43
N ILE A 598 -24.05 12.27 -0.54
CA ILE A 598 -24.34 12.51 0.88
C ILE A 598 -25.05 13.87 1.11
N MET A 599 -24.83 14.94 0.31
CA MET A 599 -25.52 16.24 0.44
C MET A 599 -25.69 17.09 -0.85
N ASP A 600 -26.91 17.59 -1.05
CA ASP A 600 -27.41 18.66 -1.96
C ASP A 600 -27.77 18.31 -3.45
N PRO A 601 -29.07 18.27 -3.84
CA PRO A 601 -29.55 17.85 -5.17
C PRO A 601 -29.45 18.84 -6.37
N GLN A 602 -28.65 19.91 -6.35
CA GLN A 602 -28.88 21.08 -7.25
C GLN A 602 -27.93 21.36 -8.46
N THR A 603 -26.89 20.56 -8.77
CA THR A 603 -25.90 20.96 -9.82
C THR A 603 -25.43 19.87 -10.78
N PHE A 604 -25.37 20.18 -12.10
CA PHE A 604 -25.38 19.14 -13.15
C PHE A 604 -24.87 19.59 -14.57
N LYS A 605 -23.55 19.57 -14.93
CA LYS A 605 -22.98 19.83 -16.33
C LYS A 605 -21.42 19.89 -16.48
N GLU A 606 -20.74 19.32 -17.53
CA GLU A 606 -19.48 19.87 -18.22
C GLU A 606 -18.05 19.12 -18.44
N LYS A 607 -17.75 17.77 -18.41
CA LYS A 607 -16.74 16.93 -17.61
C LYS A 607 -15.24 17.20 -17.29
N THR A 608 -14.97 17.08 -15.96
CA THR A 608 -13.74 17.26 -15.13
C THR A 608 -14.07 17.12 -13.62
N LEU A 609 -13.23 16.51 -12.77
CA LEU A 609 -13.26 16.63 -11.30
C LEU A 609 -12.75 18.01 -10.81
N ILE A 610 -13.56 18.69 -9.99
CA ILE A 610 -13.11 19.83 -9.18
C ILE A 610 -12.40 19.28 -7.94
N LEU A 611 -11.09 19.52 -7.83
CA LEU A 611 -10.30 19.17 -6.66
C LEU A 611 -10.66 20.08 -5.46
N PRO A 612 -10.81 19.55 -4.23
CA PRO A 612 -11.02 20.36 -3.03
C PRO A 612 -9.82 21.27 -2.74
N GLU A 613 -10.03 22.38 -2.02
CA GLU A 613 -8.93 23.22 -1.54
C GLU A 613 -8.14 22.51 -0.41
N GLY A 614 -6.81 22.67 -0.38
CA GLY A 614 -5.96 22.08 0.66
C GLY A 614 -4.50 21.92 0.26
N LYS A 615 -3.68 21.41 1.20
CA LYS A 615 -2.24 21.14 1.00
C LYS A 615 -1.99 20.23 -0.21
N GLY A 616 -2.75 19.13 -0.34
CA GLY A 616 -2.64 18.16 -1.43
C GLY A 616 -2.88 18.78 -2.81
N THR A 617 -4.00 19.48 -3.00
CA THR A 617 -4.31 20.16 -4.25
C THR A 617 -3.29 21.24 -4.60
N THR A 618 -2.79 21.98 -3.60
CA THR A 618 -1.72 22.98 -3.81
C THR A 618 -0.44 22.32 -4.32
N ALA A 619 0.02 21.23 -3.69
CA ALA A 619 1.19 20.49 -4.13
C ALA A 619 1.00 19.86 -5.53
N PHE A 620 -0.19 19.32 -5.81
CA PHE A 620 -0.53 18.75 -7.11
C PHE A 620 -0.54 19.81 -8.21
N ARG A 621 -1.07 21.00 -7.93
CA ARG A 621 -1.06 22.14 -8.85
C ARG A 621 0.35 22.67 -9.09
N ASN A 622 1.20 22.76 -8.07
CA ASN A 622 2.61 23.13 -8.23
C ASN A 622 3.38 22.19 -9.18
N ILE A 623 3.03 20.89 -9.21
CA ILE A 623 3.59 19.90 -10.15
C ILE A 623 2.97 20.01 -11.55
N THR A 624 1.66 20.26 -11.66
CA THR A 624 0.90 20.08 -12.91
C THR A 624 0.63 21.35 -13.70
N ASP A 625 0.59 22.53 -13.06
CA ASP A 625 0.38 23.81 -13.74
C ASP A 625 1.43 24.15 -14.83
N PRO A 626 2.73 23.77 -14.71
CA PRO A 626 3.71 23.96 -15.79
C PRO A 626 3.38 23.26 -17.12
N PHE A 627 2.46 22.30 -17.11
CA PHE A 627 2.04 21.52 -18.28
C PHE A 627 0.74 22.03 -18.92
N LYS A 628 0.14 23.12 -18.40
CA LYS A 628 -1.06 23.74 -19.00
C LYS A 628 -0.82 24.10 -20.47
N GLY A 629 -1.77 23.72 -21.32
CA GLY A 629 -1.64 23.64 -22.77
C GLY A 629 -1.56 22.20 -23.30
N LYS A 630 -1.13 21.24 -22.47
CA LYS A 630 -1.06 19.80 -22.80
C LYS A 630 -2.05 18.96 -21.98
N ILE A 631 -2.52 17.85 -22.56
CA ILE A 631 -3.13 16.73 -21.83
C ILE A 631 -2.03 16.02 -21.05
N VAL A 632 -2.21 15.71 -19.77
CA VAL A 632 -1.14 15.13 -18.94
C VAL A 632 -1.53 13.74 -18.43
N PHE A 633 -0.72 12.73 -18.73
CA PHE A 633 -0.83 11.39 -18.17
C PHE A 633 0.10 11.26 -16.96
N ILE A 634 -0.48 11.29 -15.75
CA ILE A 634 0.26 11.22 -14.49
C ILE A 634 0.31 9.77 -14.02
N ASP A 635 1.50 9.26 -13.71
CA ASP A 635 1.76 7.93 -13.17
C ASP A 635 2.24 8.05 -11.70
N PHE A 636 1.43 7.60 -10.75
CA PHE A 636 1.82 7.41 -9.36
C PHE A 636 2.47 6.04 -9.20
N TRP A 637 3.78 6.03 -8.97
CA TRP A 637 4.65 4.86 -9.06
C TRP A 637 5.64 4.79 -7.89
N ALA A 638 6.40 3.69 -7.82
CA ALA A 638 7.57 3.58 -6.95
C ALA A 638 8.60 2.57 -7.49
N THR A 639 9.87 2.69 -7.10
CA THR A 639 10.92 1.70 -7.47
C THR A 639 10.69 0.33 -6.84
N SER A 640 10.03 0.27 -5.66
CA SER A 640 9.60 -0.98 -5.03
C SER A 640 8.39 -1.64 -5.71
N CYS A 641 7.63 -0.88 -6.51
CA CYS A 641 6.42 -1.36 -7.16
C CYS A 641 6.73 -2.13 -8.45
N GLY A 642 6.80 -3.46 -8.35
CA GLY A 642 7.02 -4.35 -9.51
C GLY A 642 6.12 -4.09 -10.73
N PRO A 643 4.78 -3.96 -10.58
CA PRO A 643 3.88 -3.66 -11.70
C PRO A 643 4.09 -2.27 -12.32
N CYS A 644 4.48 -1.27 -11.52
CA CYS A 644 4.83 0.06 -11.98
C CYS A 644 6.11 0.00 -12.82
N VAL A 645 7.18 -0.57 -12.26
CA VAL A 645 8.48 -0.77 -12.91
C VAL A 645 8.35 -1.55 -14.22
N ALA A 646 7.53 -2.59 -14.26
CA ALA A 646 7.25 -3.37 -15.46
C ALA A 646 6.50 -2.55 -16.53
N THR A 647 5.55 -1.70 -16.12
CA THR A 647 4.79 -0.84 -17.05
C THR A 647 5.67 0.28 -17.63
N ILE A 648 6.44 0.97 -16.79
CA ILE A 648 7.40 2.01 -17.21
C ILE A 648 8.41 1.47 -18.22
N LYS A 649 8.96 0.27 -17.98
CA LYS A 649 9.86 -0.45 -18.89
C LYS A 649 9.19 -0.78 -20.22
N ARG A 650 7.96 -1.31 -20.20
CA ARG A 650 7.17 -1.60 -21.41
C ARG A 650 6.84 -0.34 -22.22
N MET A 651 6.59 0.79 -21.56
CA MET A 651 6.21 2.05 -22.20
C MET A 651 7.41 2.84 -22.77
N LYS A 652 8.67 2.37 -22.66
CA LYS A 652 9.85 3.15 -23.04
C LYS A 652 9.83 3.58 -24.52
N GLU A 653 9.56 2.66 -25.44
CA GLU A 653 9.43 2.98 -26.88
C GLU A 653 8.27 3.93 -27.17
N THR A 654 7.14 3.78 -26.47
CA THR A 654 5.96 4.66 -26.60
C THR A 654 6.25 6.08 -26.11
N ARG A 655 7.01 6.24 -25.01
CA ARG A 655 7.43 7.56 -24.51
C ARG A 655 8.36 8.26 -25.50
N GLU A 656 9.38 7.57 -26.00
CA GLU A 656 10.32 8.14 -26.98
C GLU A 656 9.62 8.51 -28.31
N LYS A 657 8.68 7.67 -28.79
CA LYS A 657 7.86 7.98 -29.98
C LYS A 657 7.06 9.28 -29.86
N TYR A 658 6.61 9.63 -28.65
CA TYR A 658 5.80 10.81 -28.38
C TYR A 658 6.56 11.89 -27.60
N LYS A 659 7.90 11.85 -27.63
CA LYS A 659 8.76 12.90 -27.10
C LYS A 659 8.48 14.24 -27.79
N ASP A 660 8.58 15.33 -27.05
CA ASP A 660 8.30 16.70 -27.50
C ASP A 660 6.89 16.91 -28.11
N ASN A 661 5.92 16.03 -27.83
CA ASN A 661 4.56 16.17 -28.36
C ASN A 661 3.89 17.48 -27.87
N PRO A 662 3.28 18.28 -28.75
CA PRO A 662 2.70 19.58 -28.37
C PRO A 662 1.32 19.46 -27.70
N ASP A 663 0.60 18.35 -27.88
CA ASP A 663 -0.77 18.15 -27.39
C ASP A 663 -0.85 17.41 -26.05
N PHE A 664 0.14 16.56 -25.72
CA PHE A 664 0.14 15.79 -24.48
C PHE A 664 1.55 15.50 -23.91
N ASP A 665 1.58 15.07 -22.64
CA ASP A 665 2.80 14.72 -21.90
C ASP A 665 2.61 13.59 -20.88
N PHE A 666 3.71 13.09 -20.32
CA PHE A 666 3.74 12.18 -19.18
C PHE A 666 4.40 12.81 -17.95
N VAL A 667 3.88 12.55 -16.75
CA VAL A 667 4.44 13.04 -15.48
C VAL A 667 4.52 11.88 -14.49
N PHE A 668 5.65 11.74 -13.79
CA PHE A 668 5.93 10.57 -12.94
C PHE A 668 6.13 10.99 -11.48
N ILE A 669 5.22 10.61 -10.59
CA ILE A 669 5.23 11.01 -9.18
C ILE A 669 5.46 9.79 -8.29
N THR A 670 6.44 9.88 -7.39
CA THR A 670 6.76 8.86 -6.38
C THR A 670 7.09 9.54 -5.04
N ASP A 671 6.89 8.83 -3.93
CA ASP A 671 7.38 9.27 -2.63
C ASP A 671 8.87 8.91 -2.41
N GLN A 672 9.47 9.50 -1.37
CA GLN A 672 10.86 9.30 -1.00
C GLN A 672 11.16 7.94 -0.34
N SER A 673 10.18 7.29 0.31
CA SER A 673 10.35 6.03 1.06
C SER A 673 10.40 4.84 0.11
N GLN A 674 9.36 4.66 -0.71
CA GLN A 674 9.23 3.58 -1.68
C GLN A 674 10.17 3.75 -2.90
N SER A 675 10.76 4.93 -3.04
CA SER A 675 11.84 5.22 -3.99
C SER A 675 13.05 5.90 -3.32
N PRO A 676 13.92 5.14 -2.63
CA PRO A 676 15.14 5.67 -2.04
C PRO A 676 16.05 6.33 -3.09
N GLN A 677 16.63 7.48 -2.77
CA GLN A 677 17.33 8.39 -3.72
C GLN A 677 18.22 7.67 -4.73
N LYS A 678 19.13 6.80 -4.27
CA LYS A 678 20.06 6.06 -5.14
C LYS A 678 19.34 5.15 -6.14
N THR A 679 18.33 4.40 -5.69
CA THR A 679 17.55 3.50 -6.54
C THR A 679 16.70 4.28 -7.54
N TYR A 680 16.15 5.41 -7.09
CA TYR A 680 15.42 6.37 -7.92
C TYR A 680 16.31 6.92 -9.04
N ASP A 681 17.45 7.55 -8.71
CA ASP A 681 18.35 8.17 -9.68
C ASP A 681 18.84 7.18 -10.75
N GLN A 682 19.20 5.96 -10.33
CA GLN A 682 19.56 4.87 -11.23
C GLN A 682 18.41 4.50 -12.17
N PHE A 683 17.19 4.36 -11.65
CA PHE A 683 16.03 4.00 -12.46
C PHE A 683 15.60 5.11 -13.43
N ILE A 684 15.63 6.38 -13.01
CA ILE A 684 15.36 7.53 -13.89
C ILE A 684 16.34 7.54 -15.07
N ALA A 685 17.63 7.33 -14.81
CA ALA A 685 18.66 7.30 -15.84
C ALA A 685 18.52 6.08 -16.78
N GLU A 686 18.30 4.86 -16.25
CA GLU A 686 18.10 3.65 -17.07
C GLU A 686 16.87 3.75 -17.99
N GLN A 687 15.79 4.35 -17.49
CA GLN A 687 14.51 4.40 -18.18
C GLN A 687 14.33 5.65 -19.04
N GLU A 688 15.27 6.60 -19.00
CA GLU A 688 15.18 7.90 -19.68
C GLU A 688 13.82 8.54 -19.37
N LEU A 689 13.57 8.74 -18.07
CA LEU A 689 12.33 9.32 -17.56
C LEU A 689 12.48 10.84 -17.41
N GLU A 690 11.60 11.56 -18.09
CA GLU A 690 11.47 13.01 -18.00
C GLU A 690 10.26 13.37 -17.12
N HIS A 691 10.18 14.61 -16.63
CA HIS A 691 9.08 15.10 -15.79
C HIS A 691 8.80 14.25 -14.53
N VAL A 692 9.87 13.93 -13.81
CA VAL A 692 9.90 13.09 -12.61
C VAL A 692 9.89 13.91 -11.30
N TYR A 693 9.08 13.50 -10.32
CA TYR A 693 8.89 14.18 -9.05
C TYR A 693 8.96 13.19 -7.87
N ARG A 694 9.97 13.38 -7.00
CA ARG A 694 10.21 12.58 -5.78
C ARG A 694 9.77 13.37 -4.53
N VAL A 695 8.50 13.27 -4.16
CA VAL A 695 7.87 14.06 -3.09
C VAL A 695 8.05 13.43 -1.70
N ASP A 696 7.91 14.23 -0.65
CA ASP A 696 7.88 13.74 0.73
C ASP A 696 6.65 12.84 1.01
N GLN A 697 6.72 12.05 2.10
CA GLN A 697 5.67 11.10 2.46
C GLN A 697 4.32 11.78 2.71
N SER A 698 4.30 12.97 3.34
CA SER A 698 3.06 13.69 3.67
C SER A 698 2.37 14.27 2.44
N THR A 699 3.13 14.86 1.52
CA THR A 699 2.64 15.27 0.19
C THR A 699 2.11 14.07 -0.59
N TYR A 700 2.78 12.91 -0.54
CA TYR A 700 2.30 11.70 -1.20
C TYR A 700 1.00 11.18 -0.59
N HIS A 701 0.91 11.07 0.74
CA HIS A 701 -0.33 10.69 1.45
C HIS A 701 -1.52 11.58 1.03
N ARG A 702 -1.30 12.89 0.91
CA ARG A 702 -2.30 13.85 0.43
C ARG A 702 -2.72 13.61 -1.02
N PHE A 703 -1.84 13.09 -1.88
CA PHE A 703 -2.24 12.63 -3.22
C PHE A 703 -3.05 11.32 -3.18
N ARG A 704 -2.72 10.41 -2.27
CA ARG A 704 -3.44 9.12 -2.10
C ARG A 704 -4.91 9.34 -1.79
N ASP A 705 -5.20 10.25 -0.87
CA ASP A 705 -6.53 10.69 -0.46
C ASP A 705 -7.25 11.43 -1.58
N LEU A 706 -6.62 12.50 -2.11
CA LEU A 706 -7.14 13.38 -3.18
C LEU A 706 -7.56 12.64 -4.47
N PHE A 707 -6.92 11.50 -4.78
CA PHE A 707 -7.27 10.64 -5.92
C PHE A 707 -7.72 9.23 -5.50
N SER A 708 -7.99 9.01 -4.22
CA SER A 708 -8.55 7.81 -3.59
C SER A 708 -7.92 6.48 -4.06
N PHE A 709 -6.63 6.26 -3.72
CA PHE A 709 -5.89 5.04 -4.07
C PHE A 709 -5.01 4.42 -2.94
N ASN A 710 -5.35 3.19 -2.54
CA ASN A 710 -4.54 2.32 -1.67
C ASN A 710 -3.49 1.52 -2.47
N GLY A 711 -3.76 1.20 -3.74
CA GLY A 711 -2.83 0.52 -4.65
C GLY A 711 -2.03 1.45 -5.59
N ILE A 712 -0.87 1.00 -6.05
CA ILE A 712 -0.14 1.57 -7.22
C ILE A 712 0.26 0.45 -8.20
N PRO A 713 0.40 0.73 -9.53
CA PRO A 713 0.34 2.05 -10.16
C PRO A 713 -1.07 2.63 -10.24
N ARG A 714 -1.18 3.96 -10.12
CA ARG A 714 -2.42 4.72 -10.28
C ARG A 714 -2.20 5.82 -11.32
N TYR A 715 -3.11 5.94 -12.28
CA TYR A 715 -2.95 6.85 -13.41
C TYR A 715 -4.07 7.90 -13.45
N ILE A 716 -3.69 9.18 -13.50
CA ILE A 716 -4.61 10.33 -13.64
C ILE A 716 -4.41 10.95 -15.02
N VAL A 717 -5.49 11.44 -15.65
CA VAL A 717 -5.41 12.23 -16.88
C VAL A 717 -5.91 13.65 -16.62
N LEU A 718 -5.11 14.64 -17.01
CA LEU A 718 -5.51 16.04 -17.08
C LEU A 718 -5.81 16.45 -18.53
N ASP A 719 -6.74 17.38 -18.72
CA ASP A 719 -6.89 18.12 -19.98
C ASP A 719 -5.90 19.31 -20.07
N LYS A 720 -5.94 20.02 -21.21
CA LYS A 720 -5.09 21.18 -21.50
C LYS A 720 -5.26 22.37 -20.56
N THR A 721 -6.34 22.44 -19.78
CA THR A 721 -6.56 23.49 -18.76
C THR A 721 -5.99 23.09 -17.39
N GLY A 722 -5.49 21.85 -17.25
CA GLY A 722 -5.04 21.24 -16.00
C GLY A 722 -6.17 20.56 -15.23
N ASN A 723 -7.33 20.37 -15.85
CA ASN A 723 -8.53 19.82 -15.21
C ASN A 723 -8.52 18.28 -15.26
N VAL A 724 -8.90 17.63 -14.16
CA VAL A 724 -8.81 16.16 -14.00
C VAL A 724 -9.96 15.46 -14.72
N VAL A 725 -9.69 14.69 -15.76
CA VAL A 725 -10.72 14.09 -16.65
C VAL A 725 -10.80 12.56 -16.59
N ASP A 726 -9.81 11.89 -16.02
CA ASP A 726 -9.83 10.46 -15.62
C ASP A 726 -8.99 10.33 -14.35
N THR A 727 -9.43 9.55 -13.37
CA THR A 727 -8.69 9.28 -12.11
C THR A 727 -8.27 7.84 -11.95
N ASP A 728 -8.57 6.96 -12.92
CA ASP A 728 -8.27 5.52 -12.85
C ASP A 728 -7.89 4.99 -14.24
N PHE A 729 -7.00 5.72 -14.92
CA PHE A 729 -6.76 5.51 -16.34
C PHE A 729 -6.08 4.16 -16.61
N ALA A 730 -6.81 3.28 -17.31
CA ALA A 730 -6.35 1.97 -17.75
C ALA A 730 -5.16 2.05 -18.75
N MET A 731 -3.93 2.24 -18.24
CA MET A 731 -2.70 2.45 -19.03
C MET A 731 -2.38 1.31 -20.02
N HIS A 732 -2.85 0.08 -19.78
CA HIS A 732 -2.75 -1.02 -20.75
C HIS A 732 -3.56 -0.77 -22.05
N SER A 733 -4.47 0.21 -22.05
CA SER A 733 -5.29 0.66 -23.19
C SER A 733 -4.81 2.02 -23.74
N PHE A 734 -3.58 2.44 -23.47
CA PHE A 734 -3.06 3.76 -23.87
C PHE A 734 -3.25 4.05 -25.36
N ASP A 735 -2.66 3.25 -26.27
CA ASP A 735 -2.71 3.52 -27.71
C ASP A 735 -4.13 3.45 -28.32
N SER A 736 -5.06 2.72 -27.69
CA SER A 736 -6.45 2.61 -28.15
C SER A 736 -7.38 3.70 -27.60
N LYS A 737 -7.04 4.29 -26.44
CA LYS A 737 -7.75 5.45 -25.85
C LYS A 737 -7.18 6.79 -26.33
N LEU A 738 -5.86 6.92 -26.52
CA LEU A 738 -5.18 8.19 -26.81
C LEU A 738 -5.85 8.99 -27.94
N PRO A 739 -6.16 8.44 -29.14
CA PRO A 739 -6.78 9.22 -30.21
C PRO A 739 -8.14 9.82 -29.82
N LYS A 740 -8.91 9.14 -28.96
CA LYS A 740 -10.22 9.62 -28.48
C LYS A 740 -10.07 10.70 -27.41
N ILE A 741 -9.03 10.61 -26.57
CA ILE A 741 -8.71 11.62 -25.55
C ILE A 741 -8.21 12.89 -26.24
N LEU A 742 -7.28 12.76 -27.18
CA LEU A 742 -6.80 13.86 -28.01
C LEU A 742 -7.95 14.52 -28.79
N ASP A 743 -8.89 13.75 -29.35
CA ASP A 743 -10.02 14.31 -30.10
C ASP A 743 -11.07 15.00 -29.21
N LYS A 744 -11.32 14.48 -27.99
CA LYS A 744 -12.27 15.08 -27.03
C LYS A 744 -11.75 16.37 -26.39
N TYR A 745 -10.45 16.46 -26.13
CA TYR A 745 -9.84 17.55 -25.32
C TYR A 745 -8.79 18.36 -26.12
N LYS A 746 -9.11 18.71 -27.38
CA LYS A 746 -8.26 19.52 -28.27
C LYS A 746 -8.05 20.96 -27.82
#